data_AF-A0AAE1WZ01-F1
#
_entry.id   AF-A0AAE1WZ01-F1
#
_cell.length_a   1.000
_cell.length_b   1.000
_cell.length_c   1.000
_cell.angle_alpha   90.00
_cell.angle_beta   90.00
_cell.angle_gamma   90.00
#
_symmetry.space_group_name_H-M   'P 1'
#
loop_
_entity.id
_entity.type
_entity.pdbx_description
1 polymer ?
#
loop_
_entity_poly.entity_id
_entity_poly.type
_entity_poly.pdbx_seq_one_letter_code
_entity_poly.pdbx_strand_id
1 'polypeptide(L)'
;MKSIKSQSELSCHVLTATKNAEALIIQTLDKSPDVRTLKKLHSRIISDPNLYSDTSLAIKLMRAYAARGKPDVTRKIFDRISERNNVICNVMIRSYVNNHFYRDAILMYKSMLASGIMSDHYTLPCVLKACSASDDLRFGLQIHCPAVKKGLDLTLFTGNGLVAMYGKCGNLEDARRVLDEMPCRDIVSWNSMVAGYAQNGRFDEALEVCKEMESLGVKPDPGTMASLSPAVTNTSTENVMFMKKIFLGMSKEELVAWNVMTAVYANNSMSTEAIDLYLQMETNGIQPDAITIASVLPACGDLSAVSLGKRIHEYVEMRGLKPNLSIENALIDMYAKCGCLVEARKVFDEMQMKDVISWTSMMSAYGRSGKGQEAIELFSKMQDLGLVPDSIAFVSILSACSHAGLLSEGRNYFRLMTEEYKIVPRLEHYTCMVDLLGRAGRVDEAYTHIKQMPMKPNDRVWGALLNACHVYNNMDIGVVAADHLFQLAPQQSGYYVLLSNIYAKAGRWKDVTLIRSIMRGRGIKKIPGVSNVELQDRVHTFLAGDRSHPQSPEIYEELESLLGKMKEAGYVPKTDTALHDVEEEDKENHLVVHSEKLAIVFAIINSKPGILIRVTKNLRVCEDCHVAIKFISKITEREIIVRDTNRYHHFENGICSCGDYW
;
A
#
# COMPACT_ATOMS: atom_id res chain seq x y z
N MET A 1 72.32 30.47 41.40
CA MET A 1 71.18 31.36 41.09
C MET A 1 70.70 31.01 39.67
N LYS A 2 69.84 30.02 39.37
CA LYS A 2 68.58 29.58 40.02
C LYS A 2 67.77 30.75 40.54
N SER A 3 66.85 31.27 39.73
CA SER A 3 65.55 31.77 40.20
C SER A 3 64.52 31.80 39.07
N ILE A 4 63.66 30.78 39.05
CA ILE A 4 62.19 30.90 38.95
C ILE A 4 61.65 31.72 37.76
N LYS A 5 61.63 31.11 36.55
CA LYS A 5 60.46 31.30 35.68
C LYS A 5 59.36 30.42 36.25
N SER A 6 58.29 31.09 36.66
CA SER A 6 57.28 30.59 37.58
C SER A 6 56.60 29.31 37.08
N GLN A 7 56.49 28.30 37.95
CA GLN A 7 55.61 27.15 37.73
C GLN A 7 54.15 27.57 37.45
N SER A 8 53.75 28.80 37.80
CA SER A 8 52.43 29.36 37.49
C SER A 8 52.23 29.70 36.01
N GLU A 9 53.25 30.12 35.26
CA GLU A 9 53.11 30.43 33.82
C GLU A 9 53.01 29.17 32.95
N LEU A 10 53.78 28.12 33.27
CA LEU A 10 53.64 26.81 32.61
C LEU A 10 52.30 26.15 32.98
N SER A 11 51.86 26.27 34.24
CA SER A 11 50.54 25.79 34.67
C SER A 11 49.41 26.52 33.94
N CYS A 12 49.52 27.83 33.73
CA CYS A 12 48.50 28.64 33.05
C CYS A 12 48.38 28.31 31.56
N HIS A 13 49.52 28.07 30.87
CA HIS A 13 49.54 27.67 29.46
C HIS A 13 49.02 26.25 29.22
N VAL A 14 49.32 25.30 30.11
CA VAL A 14 48.76 23.94 30.04
C VAL A 14 47.25 23.97 30.29
N LEU A 15 46.78 24.72 31.29
CA LEU A 15 45.36 24.90 31.61
C LEU A 15 44.55 25.54 30.46
N THR A 16 45.13 26.51 29.74
CA THR A 16 44.48 27.15 28.57
C THR A 16 44.46 26.24 27.34
N ALA A 17 45.51 25.44 27.11
CA ALA A 17 45.53 24.46 26.02
C ALA A 17 44.52 23.31 26.23
N THR A 18 44.36 22.81 27.46
CA THR A 18 43.34 21.80 27.80
C THR A 18 41.91 22.33 27.64
N LYS A 19 41.64 23.58 28.05
CA LYS A 19 40.31 24.20 27.86
C LYS A 19 39.95 24.39 26.38
N ASN A 20 40.93 24.74 25.55
CA ASN A 20 40.72 24.88 24.10
C ASN A 20 40.45 23.52 23.42
N ALA A 21 41.10 22.44 23.88
CA ALA A 21 40.87 21.09 23.37
C ALA A 21 39.48 20.55 23.75
N GLU A 22 39.03 20.80 24.98
CA GLU A 22 37.70 20.44 25.47
C GLU A 22 36.58 21.16 24.68
N ALA A 23 36.73 22.47 24.45
CA ALA A 23 35.80 23.27 23.66
C ALA A 23 35.67 22.76 22.22
N LEU A 24 36.77 22.33 21.60
CA LEU A 24 36.77 21.77 20.24
C LEU A 24 36.08 20.39 20.19
N ILE A 25 36.29 19.54 21.19
CA ILE A 25 35.60 18.24 21.30
C ILE A 25 34.09 18.47 21.48
N ILE A 26 33.69 19.39 22.35
CA ILE A 26 32.31 19.79 22.56
C ILE A 26 31.67 20.28 21.26
N GLN A 27 32.32 21.21 20.55
CA GLN A 27 31.83 21.75 19.28
C GLN A 27 31.71 20.66 18.21
N THR A 28 32.61 19.67 18.21
CA THR A 28 32.56 18.54 17.27
C THR A 28 31.43 17.57 17.60
N LEU A 29 31.16 17.31 18.89
CA LEU A 29 30.04 16.49 19.34
C LEU A 29 28.70 17.16 19.07
N ASP A 30 28.61 18.49 19.23
CA ASP A 30 27.39 19.26 18.95
C ASP A 30 27.03 19.21 17.45
N LYS A 31 28.03 19.08 16.57
CA LYS A 31 27.83 18.84 15.12
C LYS A 31 27.34 17.42 14.77
N SER A 32 27.16 16.53 15.75
CA SER A 32 26.74 15.14 15.56
C SER A 32 27.59 14.43 14.47
N PRO A 33 28.81 14.00 14.79
CA PRO A 33 29.73 13.45 13.79
C PRO A 33 29.42 11.98 13.45
N ASP A 34 30.00 11.46 12.35
CA ASP A 34 29.88 10.06 11.94
C ASP A 34 30.42 9.07 13.00
N VAL A 35 30.01 7.81 12.92
CA VAL A 35 30.37 6.78 13.91
C VAL A 35 31.88 6.55 13.99
N ARG A 36 32.62 6.72 12.89
CA ARG A 36 34.08 6.55 12.85
C ARG A 36 34.77 7.70 13.59
N THR A 37 34.28 8.92 13.40
CA THR A 37 34.72 10.12 14.11
C THR A 37 34.36 10.05 15.59
N LEU A 38 33.16 9.57 15.94
CA LEU A 38 32.76 9.31 17.33
C LEU A 38 33.65 8.30 18.04
N LYS A 39 34.07 7.22 17.35
CA LYS A 39 35.02 6.25 17.92
C LYS A 39 36.37 6.88 18.21
N LYS A 40 36.90 7.72 17.32
CA LYS A 40 38.17 8.46 17.52
C LYS A 40 38.08 9.46 18.67
N LEU A 41 36.96 10.17 18.79
CA LEU A 41 36.72 11.09 19.91
C LEU A 41 36.59 10.32 21.23
N HIS A 42 35.82 9.24 21.25
CA HIS A 42 35.65 8.39 22.43
C HIS A 42 36.98 7.78 22.90
N SER A 43 37.84 7.30 21.99
CA SER A 43 39.17 6.81 22.37
C SER A 43 40.03 7.90 22.97
N ARG A 44 39.99 9.13 22.42
CA ARG A 44 40.73 10.27 22.94
C ARG A 44 40.26 10.71 24.32
N ILE A 45 38.95 10.65 24.58
CA ILE A 45 38.33 10.97 25.88
C ILE A 45 38.73 9.91 26.92
N ILE A 46 38.80 8.63 26.56
CA ILE A 46 39.25 7.56 27.47
C ILE A 46 40.73 7.71 27.85
N SER A 47 41.56 8.18 26.92
CA SER A 47 43.00 8.34 27.15
C SER A 47 43.38 9.55 28.01
N ASP A 48 42.47 10.50 28.24
CA ASP A 48 42.72 11.72 29.04
C ASP A 48 41.94 11.65 30.37
N PRO A 49 42.62 11.50 31.53
CA PRO A 49 41.97 11.36 32.82
C PRO A 49 41.05 12.53 33.21
N ASN A 50 41.35 13.76 32.77
CA ASN A 50 40.54 14.94 33.11
C ASN A 50 39.22 14.95 32.31
N LEU A 51 39.28 14.60 31.03
CA LEU A 51 38.10 14.50 30.16
C LEU A 51 37.29 13.24 30.47
N TYR A 52 37.93 12.17 30.93
CA TYR A 52 37.29 10.91 31.29
C TYR A 52 36.33 11.04 32.48
N SER A 53 36.64 11.91 33.45
CA SER A 53 35.80 12.17 34.61
C SER A 53 34.64 13.16 34.37
N ASP A 54 34.60 13.83 33.20
CA ASP A 54 33.56 14.83 32.94
C ASP A 54 32.23 14.18 32.53
N THR A 55 31.25 14.28 33.44
CA THR A 55 29.89 13.78 33.24
C THR A 55 29.13 14.51 32.12
N SER A 56 29.44 15.79 31.88
CA SER A 56 28.83 16.59 30.80
C SER A 56 29.25 16.06 29.43
N LEU A 57 30.55 15.81 29.25
CA LEU A 57 31.11 15.23 28.04
C LEU A 57 30.58 13.81 27.79
N ALA A 58 30.45 13.01 28.85
CA ALA A 58 29.87 11.67 28.76
C ALA A 58 28.40 11.70 28.29
N ILE A 59 27.58 12.63 28.81
CA ILE A 59 26.20 12.83 28.36
C ILE A 59 26.13 13.22 26.87
N LYS A 60 27.00 14.14 26.41
CA LYS A 60 27.06 14.53 24.99
C LYS A 60 27.45 13.35 24.09
N LEU A 61 28.45 12.57 24.52
CA LEU A 61 28.90 11.39 23.80
C LEU A 61 27.81 10.31 23.73
N MET A 62 27.08 10.09 24.83
CA MET A 62 25.90 9.21 24.88
C MET A 62 24.82 9.64 23.89
N ARG A 63 24.48 10.93 23.83
CA ARG A 63 23.50 11.46 22.86
C ARG A 63 23.95 11.25 21.42
N ALA A 64 25.24 11.47 21.15
CA ALA A 64 25.78 11.31 19.80
C ALA A 64 25.79 9.83 19.34
N TYR A 65 26.14 8.88 20.21
CA TYR A 65 26.01 7.44 19.89
C TYR A 65 24.56 6.99 19.77
N ALA A 66 23.68 7.48 20.64
CA ALA A 66 22.25 7.18 20.59
C ALA A 66 21.61 7.63 19.27
N ALA A 67 21.97 8.82 18.78
CA ALA A 67 21.51 9.35 17.50
C ALA A 67 22.02 8.57 16.28
N ARG A 68 22.93 7.60 16.47
CA ARG A 68 23.55 6.79 15.41
C ARG A 68 23.22 5.31 15.49
N GLY A 69 22.15 4.93 16.19
CA GLY A 69 21.78 3.51 16.22
C GLY A 69 22.66 2.66 17.13
N LYS A 70 23.39 3.25 18.09
CA LYS A 70 24.34 2.51 18.95
C LYS A 70 24.01 2.61 20.44
N PRO A 71 22.81 2.18 20.88
CA PRO A 71 22.42 2.19 22.30
C PRO A 71 23.31 1.29 23.18
N ASP A 72 23.92 0.23 22.64
CA ASP A 72 24.83 -0.64 23.41
C ASP A 72 26.10 0.08 23.84
N VAL A 73 26.64 0.94 22.97
CA VAL A 73 27.82 1.76 23.28
C VAL A 73 27.44 2.85 24.27
N THR A 74 26.28 3.47 24.07
CA THR A 74 25.68 4.40 25.03
C THR A 74 25.54 3.75 26.41
N ARG A 75 25.11 2.49 26.49
CA ARG A 75 24.99 1.74 27.75
C ARG A 75 26.34 1.53 28.43
N LYS A 76 27.37 1.15 27.67
CA LYS A 76 28.73 0.98 28.20
C LYS A 76 29.29 2.29 28.78
N ILE A 77 28.97 3.43 28.19
CA ILE A 77 29.34 4.75 28.72
C ILE A 77 28.56 5.04 30.01
N PHE A 78 27.24 4.79 29.99
CA PHE A 78 26.37 4.95 31.16
C PHE A 78 26.85 4.13 32.38
N ASP A 79 27.24 2.87 32.17
CA ASP A 79 27.68 1.97 33.24
C ASP A 79 28.96 2.42 33.92
N ARG A 80 29.80 3.21 33.24
CA ARG A 80 31.07 3.73 33.76
C ARG A 80 30.93 4.97 34.65
N ILE A 81 29.74 5.57 34.68
CA ILE A 81 29.50 6.81 35.42
C ILE A 81 29.04 6.45 36.82
N SER A 82 29.85 6.88 37.81
CA SER A 82 29.71 6.54 39.22
C SER A 82 28.52 7.26 39.89
N GLU A 83 28.30 8.54 39.57
CA GLU A 83 27.17 9.32 40.09
C GLU A 83 26.02 9.38 39.09
N ARG A 84 24.96 8.62 39.35
CA ARG A 84 23.77 8.57 38.49
C ARG A 84 22.73 9.56 38.99
N ASN A 85 22.39 10.54 38.17
CA ASN A 85 21.28 11.46 38.40
C ASN A 85 20.14 11.22 37.40
N ASN A 86 19.03 11.97 37.55
CA ASN A 86 17.88 11.89 36.66
C ASN A 86 18.25 12.21 35.20
N VAL A 87 19.10 13.21 34.96
CA VAL A 87 19.49 13.65 33.60
C VAL A 87 20.12 12.52 32.80
N ILE A 88 21.06 11.77 33.40
CA ILE A 88 21.77 10.72 32.68
C ILE A 88 20.91 9.48 32.46
N CYS A 89 20.04 9.15 33.41
CA CYS A 89 19.03 8.10 33.26
C CYS A 89 18.05 8.45 32.13
N ASN A 90 17.61 9.71 32.03
CA ASN A 90 16.73 10.20 30.97
C ASN A 90 17.36 10.09 29.58
N VAL A 91 18.66 10.37 29.46
CA VAL A 91 19.39 10.19 28.20
C VAL A 91 19.43 8.71 27.80
N MET A 92 19.65 7.81 28.77
CA MET A 92 19.66 6.37 28.51
C MET A 92 18.28 5.84 28.09
N ILE A 93 17.22 6.21 28.82
CA ILE A 93 15.83 5.85 28.49
C ILE A 93 15.47 6.35 27.10
N ARG A 94 15.74 7.63 26.80
CA ARG A 94 15.48 8.22 25.47
C ARG A 94 16.30 7.54 24.36
N SER A 95 17.55 7.17 24.65
CA SER A 95 18.39 6.41 23.72
C SER A 95 17.73 5.08 23.36
N TYR A 96 17.26 4.31 24.36
CA TYR A 96 16.58 3.05 24.10
C TYR A 96 15.27 3.24 23.32
N VAL A 97 14.42 4.19 23.72
CA VAL A 97 13.13 4.46 23.06
C VAL A 97 13.30 4.88 21.60
N ASN A 98 14.26 5.77 21.30
CA ASN A 98 14.50 6.24 19.93
C ASN A 98 15.14 5.18 19.04
N ASN A 99 15.71 4.13 19.63
CA ASN A 99 16.30 3.00 18.91
C ASN A 99 15.42 1.73 18.98
N HIS A 100 14.14 1.87 19.36
CA HIS A 100 13.15 0.78 19.43
C HIS A 100 13.42 -0.32 20.46
N PHE A 101 14.32 -0.09 21.44
CA PHE A 101 14.58 -0.99 22.56
C PHE A 101 13.65 -0.69 23.74
N TYR A 102 12.34 -0.81 23.53
CA TYR A 102 11.33 -0.36 24.50
C TYR A 102 11.37 -1.12 25.83
N ARG A 103 11.63 -2.43 25.79
CA ARG A 103 11.77 -3.26 26.99
C ARG A 103 12.96 -2.82 27.86
N ASP A 104 14.10 -2.52 27.24
CA ASP A 104 15.29 -2.03 27.96
C ASP A 104 15.08 -0.63 28.54
N ALA A 105 14.33 0.23 27.85
CA ALA A 105 13.91 1.52 28.39
C ALA A 105 13.08 1.38 29.67
N ILE A 106 12.12 0.44 29.66
CA ILE A 106 11.28 0.11 30.83
C ILE A 106 12.12 -0.45 31.98
N LEU A 107 13.04 -1.38 31.70
CA LEU A 107 13.95 -1.95 32.70
C LEU A 107 14.87 -0.90 33.30
N MET A 108 15.40 0.00 32.47
CA MET A 108 16.21 1.12 32.93
C MET A 108 15.38 2.02 33.86
N TYR A 109 14.16 2.39 33.49
CA TYR A 109 13.28 3.17 34.37
C TYR A 109 13.01 2.48 35.72
N LYS A 110 12.77 1.16 35.73
CA LYS A 110 12.65 0.39 36.99
C LYS A 110 13.91 0.45 37.83
N SER A 111 15.09 0.34 37.21
CA SER A 111 16.38 0.48 37.90
C SER A 111 16.60 1.88 38.48
N MET A 112 16.14 2.93 37.79
CA MET A 112 16.19 4.31 38.25
C MET A 112 15.39 4.48 39.55
N LEU A 113 14.14 4.00 39.56
CA LEU A 113 13.27 4.05 40.72
C LEU A 113 13.79 3.22 41.89
N ALA A 114 14.31 2.01 41.62
CA ALA A 114 14.92 1.15 42.64
C ALA A 114 16.17 1.78 43.30
N SER A 115 16.85 2.68 42.58
CA SER A 115 18.00 3.44 43.11
C SER A 115 17.59 4.72 43.84
N GLY A 116 16.29 4.96 44.07
CA GLY A 116 15.77 6.16 44.73
C GLY A 116 15.78 7.42 43.86
N ILE A 117 16.11 7.33 42.56
CA ILE A 117 16.13 8.46 41.65
C ILE A 117 14.71 8.77 41.20
N MET A 118 14.26 9.99 41.45
CA MET A 118 12.90 10.43 41.15
C MET A 118 12.72 10.76 39.66
N SER A 119 11.58 10.37 39.11
CA SER A 119 11.17 10.75 37.75
C SER A 119 10.69 12.21 37.70
N ASP A 120 11.06 12.90 36.63
CA ASP A 120 10.60 14.25 36.31
C ASP A 120 9.62 14.25 35.11
N HIS A 121 9.11 15.43 34.77
CA HIS A 121 8.20 15.66 33.63
C HIS A 121 8.83 15.37 32.25
N TYR A 122 10.15 15.21 32.15
CA TYR A 122 10.83 14.79 30.91
C TYR A 122 11.01 13.27 30.81
N THR A 123 10.97 12.57 31.95
CA THR A 123 11.14 11.13 32.04
C THR A 123 9.87 10.41 31.58
N LEU A 124 8.73 10.81 32.13
CA LEU A 124 7.46 10.09 31.99
C LEU A 124 6.99 9.95 30.53
N PRO A 125 7.01 11.00 29.67
CA PRO A 125 6.58 10.85 28.27
C PRO A 125 7.40 9.83 27.49
N CYS A 126 8.72 9.73 27.76
CA CYS A 126 9.58 8.75 27.10
C CYS A 126 9.23 7.31 27.52
N VAL A 127 8.96 7.10 28.81
CA VAL A 127 8.60 5.77 29.34
C VAL A 127 7.18 5.39 28.90
N LEU A 128 6.23 6.31 28.91
CA LEU A 128 4.87 6.10 28.40
C LEU A 128 4.89 5.74 26.91
N LYS A 129 5.76 6.39 26.11
CA LYS A 129 6.00 5.99 24.72
C LYS A 129 6.51 4.55 24.62
N ALA A 130 7.42 4.11 25.49
CA ALA A 130 7.89 2.73 25.53
C ALA A 130 6.76 1.74 25.88
N CYS A 131 5.88 2.10 26.83
CA CYS A 131 4.71 1.28 27.19
C CYS A 131 3.75 1.17 26.00
N SER A 132 3.43 2.30 25.36
CA SER A 132 2.54 2.36 24.19
C SER A 132 3.05 1.55 23.00
N ALA A 133 4.38 1.52 22.79
CA ALA A 133 4.98 0.80 21.67
C ALA A 133 5.21 -0.69 21.97
N SER A 134 5.11 -1.10 23.24
CA SER A 134 5.22 -2.49 23.68
C SER A 134 3.87 -3.11 24.05
N ASP A 135 2.76 -2.36 23.89
CA ASP A 135 1.42 -2.72 24.34
C ASP A 135 1.36 -3.13 25.83
N ASP A 136 2.20 -2.50 26.67
CA ASP A 136 2.29 -2.81 28.11
C ASP A 136 1.41 -1.84 28.93
N LEU A 137 0.09 -2.00 28.77
CA LEU A 137 -0.91 -1.21 29.49
C LEU A 137 -0.74 -1.34 31.02
N ARG A 138 -0.36 -2.53 31.50
CA ARG A 138 -0.20 -2.80 32.93
C ARG A 138 0.91 -1.94 33.53
N PHE A 139 2.03 -1.83 32.83
CA PHE A 139 3.12 -0.97 33.29
C PHE A 139 2.78 0.52 33.14
N GLY A 140 2.07 0.90 32.06
CA GLY A 140 1.52 2.25 31.89
C GLY A 140 0.66 2.69 33.09
N LEU A 141 -0.24 1.83 33.56
CA LEU A 141 -1.07 2.06 34.76
C LEU A 141 -0.22 2.22 36.04
N GLN A 142 0.82 1.40 36.21
CA GLN A 142 1.73 1.51 37.35
C GLN A 142 2.50 2.84 37.38
N ILE A 143 2.74 3.46 36.22
CA ILE A 143 3.38 4.78 36.11
C ILE A 143 2.37 5.91 36.33
N HIS A 144 1.13 5.73 35.87
CA HIS A 144 0.10 6.75 35.98
C HIS A 144 -0.24 7.08 37.44
N CYS A 145 -0.44 6.08 38.32
CA CYS A 145 -0.81 6.36 39.71
C CYS A 145 0.24 7.22 40.47
N PRO A 146 1.55 6.96 40.40
CA PRO A 146 2.57 7.84 40.94
C PRO A 146 2.63 9.23 40.28
N ALA A 147 2.28 9.35 38.99
CA ALA A 147 2.22 10.63 38.30
C ALA A 147 1.08 11.50 38.87
N VAL A 148 -0.11 10.93 39.06
CA VAL A 148 -1.27 11.58 39.69
C VAL A 148 -0.95 12.05 41.10
N LYS A 149 -0.35 11.18 41.94
CA LYS A 149 0.04 11.56 43.32
C LYS A 149 0.99 12.75 43.39
N LYS A 150 1.75 13.02 42.32
CA LYS A 150 2.71 14.13 42.21
C LYS A 150 2.17 15.30 41.39
N GLY A 151 0.95 15.23 40.87
CA GLY A 151 0.35 16.22 39.96
C GLY A 151 1.10 16.35 38.62
N LEU A 152 1.86 15.34 38.22
CA LEU A 152 2.62 15.36 36.96
C LEU A 152 1.74 15.08 35.75
N ASP A 153 0.65 14.33 35.93
CA ASP A 153 -0.42 14.06 34.97
C ASP A 153 -1.10 15.33 34.45
N LEU A 154 -1.20 16.37 35.29
CA LEU A 154 -1.75 17.69 34.91
C LEU A 154 -0.82 18.50 34.00
N THR A 155 0.43 18.06 33.79
CA THR A 155 1.34 18.73 32.86
C THR A 155 1.02 18.34 31.42
N LEU A 156 1.00 19.31 30.51
CA LEU A 156 0.70 19.10 29.08
C LEU A 156 1.50 17.94 28.45
N PHE A 157 2.80 17.86 28.74
CA PHE A 157 3.68 16.82 28.20
C PHE A 157 3.35 15.41 28.70
N THR A 158 3.02 15.28 30.00
CA THR A 158 2.69 13.97 30.59
C THR A 158 1.28 13.57 30.22
N GLY A 159 0.32 14.50 30.24
CA GLY A 159 -1.06 14.30 29.78
C GLY A 159 -1.11 13.82 28.34
N ASN A 160 -0.41 14.48 27.41
CA ASN A 160 -0.30 14.04 26.01
C ASN A 160 0.29 12.62 25.91
N GLY A 161 1.33 12.32 26.70
CA GLY A 161 1.93 10.99 26.76
C GLY A 161 0.97 9.91 27.29
N LEU A 162 0.13 10.24 28.27
CA LEU A 162 -0.87 9.34 28.86
C LEU A 162 -2.02 9.08 27.88
N VAL A 163 -2.59 10.12 27.26
CA VAL A 163 -3.63 9.98 26.22
C VAL A 163 -3.12 9.08 25.09
N ALA A 164 -1.92 9.34 24.57
CA ALA A 164 -1.32 8.53 23.51
C ALA A 164 -1.04 7.07 23.94
N MET A 165 -0.62 6.85 25.19
CA MET A 165 -0.35 5.52 25.72
C MET A 165 -1.64 4.70 25.85
N TYR A 166 -2.66 5.27 26.50
CA TYR A 166 -3.95 4.62 26.67
C TYR A 166 -4.64 4.36 25.33
N GLY A 167 -4.62 5.35 24.41
CA GLY A 167 -5.19 5.21 23.08
C GLY A 167 -4.55 4.06 22.28
N LYS A 168 -3.21 3.96 22.28
CA LYS A 168 -2.51 2.88 21.59
C LYS A 168 -2.70 1.50 22.22
N CYS A 169 -2.90 1.44 23.53
CA CYS A 169 -3.20 0.18 24.24
C CYS A 169 -4.70 -0.19 24.21
N GLY A 170 -5.52 0.53 23.43
CA GLY A 170 -6.95 0.26 23.25
C GLY A 170 -7.86 0.65 24.42
N ASN A 171 -7.34 1.28 25.48
CA ASN A 171 -8.14 1.73 26.62
C ASN A 171 -8.59 3.19 26.43
N LEU A 172 -9.60 3.36 25.57
CA LEU A 172 -10.07 4.67 25.12
C LEU A 172 -10.79 5.48 26.20
N GLU A 173 -11.44 4.81 27.15
CA GLU A 173 -12.14 5.48 28.25
C GLU A 173 -11.17 6.22 29.19
N ASP A 174 -10.09 5.55 29.57
CA ASP A 174 -9.04 6.18 30.38
C ASP A 174 -8.30 7.27 29.58
N ALA A 175 -8.07 7.06 28.28
CA ALA A 175 -7.52 8.09 27.41
C ALA A 175 -8.39 9.35 27.39
N ARG A 176 -9.72 9.19 27.24
CA ARG A 176 -10.67 10.29 27.25
C ARG A 176 -10.71 10.99 28.60
N ARG A 177 -10.73 10.23 29.70
CA ARG A 177 -10.72 10.79 31.06
C ARG A 177 -9.49 11.66 31.31
N VAL A 178 -8.31 11.18 30.93
CA VAL A 178 -7.07 11.98 31.05
C VAL A 178 -7.20 13.27 30.25
N LEU A 179 -7.68 13.22 29.00
CA LEU A 179 -7.89 14.42 28.20
C LEU A 179 -8.84 15.39 28.90
N ASP A 180 -9.97 14.91 29.43
CA ASP A 180 -10.97 15.73 30.11
C ASP A 180 -10.47 16.37 31.41
N GLU A 181 -9.56 15.71 32.11
CA GLU A 181 -8.95 16.23 33.35
C GLU A 181 -7.79 17.20 33.11
N MET A 182 -7.22 17.24 31.89
CA MET A 182 -6.12 18.16 31.55
C MET A 182 -6.56 19.64 31.65
N PRO A 183 -5.84 20.48 32.42
CA PRO A 183 -6.17 21.91 32.56
C PRO A 183 -6.00 22.72 31.28
N CYS A 184 -5.03 22.33 30.44
CA CYS A 184 -4.79 22.89 29.13
C CYS A 184 -4.61 21.78 28.11
N ARG A 185 -5.19 21.96 26.92
CA ARG A 185 -5.11 21.02 25.79
C ARG A 185 -4.56 21.79 24.60
N ASP A 186 -3.53 21.25 23.99
CA ASP A 186 -2.99 21.76 22.73
C ASP A 186 -3.42 20.85 21.57
N ILE A 187 -3.01 21.23 20.36
CA ILE A 187 -3.27 20.42 19.16
C ILE A 187 -2.74 18.98 19.30
N VAL A 188 -1.66 18.78 20.07
CA VAL A 188 -1.06 17.45 20.31
C VAL A 188 -1.94 16.61 21.23
N SER A 189 -2.57 17.21 22.25
CA SER A 189 -3.56 16.53 23.11
C SER A 189 -4.71 15.95 22.29
N TRP A 190 -5.30 16.80 21.43
CA TRP A 190 -6.42 16.42 20.57
C TRP A 190 -6.01 15.40 19.51
N ASN A 191 -4.88 15.61 18.83
CA ASN A 191 -4.35 14.67 17.84
C ASN A 191 -4.08 13.29 18.45
N SER A 192 -3.60 13.22 19.70
CA SER A 192 -3.38 11.96 20.41
C SER A 192 -4.69 11.22 20.66
N MET A 193 -5.76 11.93 20.99
CA MET A 193 -7.08 11.34 21.21
C MET A 193 -7.72 10.87 19.89
N VAL A 194 -7.65 11.70 18.84
CA VAL A 194 -8.11 11.37 17.49
C VAL A 194 -7.39 10.12 16.97
N ALA A 195 -6.07 10.08 17.09
CA ALA A 195 -5.26 8.91 16.71
C ALA A 195 -5.66 7.67 17.52
N GLY A 196 -5.93 7.81 18.81
CA GLY A 196 -6.40 6.72 19.67
C GLY A 196 -7.70 6.11 19.16
N TYR A 197 -8.74 6.92 18.93
CA TYR A 197 -10.00 6.43 18.37
C TYR A 197 -9.84 5.85 16.96
N ALA A 198 -9.13 6.55 16.07
CA ALA A 198 -8.93 6.14 14.69
C ALA A 198 -8.20 4.79 14.57
N GLN A 199 -7.12 4.57 15.34
CA GLN A 199 -6.35 3.32 15.31
C GLN A 199 -7.12 2.12 15.87
N ASN A 200 -8.14 2.37 16.71
CA ASN A 200 -9.00 1.34 17.28
C ASN A 200 -10.32 1.15 16.49
N GLY A 201 -10.44 1.71 15.29
CA GLY A 201 -11.61 1.55 14.43
C GLY A 201 -12.87 2.28 14.90
N ARG A 202 -12.73 3.23 15.83
CA ARG A 202 -13.83 4.02 16.43
C ARG A 202 -13.93 5.37 15.73
N PHE A 203 -14.33 5.32 14.46
CA PHE A 203 -14.21 6.47 13.56
C PHE A 203 -15.18 7.60 13.90
N ASP A 204 -16.43 7.28 14.22
CA ASP A 204 -17.44 8.27 14.56
C ASP A 204 -17.01 9.09 15.79
N GLU A 205 -16.45 8.43 16.81
CA GLU A 205 -15.91 9.10 17.98
C GLU A 205 -14.65 9.93 17.65
N ALA A 206 -13.78 9.47 16.75
CA ALA A 206 -12.64 10.27 16.27
C ALA A 206 -13.11 11.57 15.61
N LEU A 207 -14.18 11.50 14.81
CA LEU A 207 -14.79 12.67 14.18
C LEU A 207 -15.47 13.61 15.18
N GLU A 208 -16.15 13.08 16.19
CA GLU A 208 -16.73 13.87 17.27
C GLU A 208 -15.67 14.66 18.02
N VAL A 209 -14.52 14.04 18.32
CA VAL A 209 -13.37 14.72 18.94
C VAL A 209 -12.84 15.85 18.04
N CYS A 210 -12.75 15.65 16.72
CA CYS A 210 -12.36 16.73 15.80
C CYS A 210 -13.36 17.90 15.80
N LYS A 211 -14.67 17.62 15.81
CA LYS A 211 -15.71 18.65 15.88
C LYS A 211 -15.68 19.40 17.21
N GLU A 212 -15.45 18.69 18.31
CA GLU A 212 -15.27 19.28 19.64
C GLU A 212 -14.07 20.22 19.67
N MET A 213 -12.92 19.77 19.14
CA MET A 213 -11.71 20.58 19.02
C MET A 213 -11.95 21.89 18.26
N GLU A 214 -12.65 21.82 17.11
CA GLU A 214 -13.04 22.99 16.33
C GLU A 214 -13.96 23.94 17.12
N SER A 215 -14.94 23.39 17.84
CA SER A 215 -15.89 24.18 18.66
C SER A 215 -15.21 24.96 19.79
N LEU A 216 -14.08 24.45 20.28
CA LEU A 216 -13.23 25.08 21.30
C LEU A 216 -12.19 26.04 20.70
N GLY A 217 -12.24 26.29 19.38
CA GLY A 217 -11.37 27.24 18.69
C GLY A 217 -10.00 26.70 18.31
N VAL A 218 -9.75 25.39 18.47
CA VAL A 218 -8.53 24.73 18.03
C VAL A 218 -8.76 24.18 16.61
N LYS A 219 -8.07 24.73 15.61
CA LYS A 219 -8.25 24.32 14.21
C LYS A 219 -7.45 23.04 13.92
N PRO A 220 -8.01 22.08 13.15
CA PRO A 220 -7.27 20.92 12.67
C PRO A 220 -6.03 21.32 11.89
N ASP A 221 -4.94 20.62 12.16
CA ASP A 221 -3.65 20.74 11.49
C ASP A 221 -3.38 19.50 10.61
N PRO A 222 -2.32 19.51 9.78
CA PRO A 222 -1.97 18.33 8.99
C PRO A 222 -1.71 17.08 9.84
N GLY A 223 -1.27 17.25 11.10
CA GLY A 223 -1.15 16.17 12.08
C GLY A 223 -2.49 15.55 12.48
N THR A 224 -3.56 16.34 12.56
CA THR A 224 -4.93 15.89 12.79
C THR A 224 -5.40 15.02 11.63
N MET A 225 -5.19 15.48 10.39
CA MET A 225 -5.51 14.71 9.19
C MET A 225 -4.74 13.38 9.15
N ALA A 226 -3.44 13.41 9.44
CA ALA A 226 -2.62 12.20 9.50
C ALA A 226 -3.13 11.22 10.58
N SER A 227 -3.63 11.74 11.70
CA SER A 227 -4.21 10.95 12.79
C SER A 227 -5.53 10.29 12.41
N LEU A 228 -6.36 10.94 11.57
CA LEU A 228 -7.60 10.39 11.02
C LEU A 228 -7.37 9.40 9.87
N SER A 229 -6.27 9.54 9.13
CA SER A 229 -5.98 8.78 7.90
C SER A 229 -6.22 7.26 8.02
N PRO A 230 -5.76 6.55 9.07
CA PRO A 230 -5.99 5.11 9.19
C PRO A 230 -7.47 4.72 9.18
N ALA A 231 -8.32 5.54 9.80
CA ALA A 231 -9.74 5.25 9.94
C ALA A 231 -10.57 5.64 8.70
N VAL A 232 -9.98 6.42 7.77
CA VAL A 232 -10.58 6.75 6.48
C VAL A 232 -9.99 5.93 5.32
N THR A 233 -9.39 4.78 5.58
CA THR A 233 -8.96 3.85 4.53
C THR A 233 -10.07 2.86 4.20
N ASN A 234 -10.36 2.63 2.92
CA ASN A 234 -11.44 1.73 2.46
C ASN A 234 -12.82 1.99 3.11
N THR A 235 -13.22 3.26 3.20
CA THR A 235 -14.44 3.72 3.89
C THR A 235 -15.50 4.28 2.92
N SER A 236 -16.65 4.70 3.45
CA SER A 236 -17.67 5.44 2.71
C SER A 236 -17.13 6.78 2.14
N THR A 237 -17.70 7.20 1.01
CA THR A 237 -17.37 8.47 0.35
C THR A 237 -17.62 9.69 1.24
N GLU A 238 -18.59 9.61 2.16
CA GLU A 238 -18.89 10.69 3.12
C GLU A 238 -17.69 11.03 4.02
N ASN A 239 -16.96 10.00 4.47
CA ASN A 239 -15.79 10.15 5.33
C ASN A 239 -14.61 10.79 4.59
N VAL A 240 -14.44 10.44 3.31
CA VAL A 240 -13.46 11.07 2.41
C VAL A 240 -13.82 12.54 2.19
N MET A 241 -15.10 12.87 2.02
CA MET A 241 -15.56 14.25 1.83
C MET A 241 -15.34 15.11 3.08
N PHE A 242 -15.43 14.53 4.28
CA PHE A 242 -15.08 15.23 5.52
C PHE A 242 -13.58 15.56 5.56
N MET A 243 -12.70 14.61 5.25
CA MET A 243 -11.25 14.86 5.13
C MET A 243 -10.94 15.95 4.11
N LYS A 244 -11.65 15.95 2.97
CA LYS A 244 -11.56 17.01 1.97
C LYS A 244 -11.95 18.38 2.53
N LYS A 245 -12.99 18.46 3.36
CA LYS A 245 -13.42 19.72 4.00
C LYS A 245 -12.33 20.27 4.92
N ILE A 246 -11.72 19.40 5.74
CA ILE A 246 -10.59 19.77 6.59
C ILE A 246 -9.42 20.30 5.73
N PHE A 247 -9.05 19.56 4.69
CA PHE A 247 -7.98 19.96 3.75
C PHE A 247 -8.24 21.33 3.10
N LEU A 248 -9.47 21.60 2.65
CA LEU A 248 -9.82 22.89 2.05
C LEU A 248 -9.81 24.06 3.04
N GLY A 249 -9.92 23.77 4.34
CA GLY A 249 -9.80 24.77 5.41
C GLY A 249 -8.36 25.10 5.81
N MET A 250 -7.37 24.36 5.29
CA MET A 250 -5.95 24.51 5.61
C MET A 250 -5.24 25.48 4.67
N SER A 251 -4.02 25.89 5.08
CA SER A 251 -3.11 26.67 4.23
C SER A 251 -2.61 25.81 3.08
N LYS A 252 -2.58 26.37 1.87
CA LYS A 252 -2.20 25.62 0.66
C LYS A 252 -0.72 25.23 0.67
N GLU A 253 0.10 25.87 1.48
CA GLU A 253 1.54 25.64 1.61
C GLU A 253 1.89 24.36 2.39
N GLU A 254 0.94 23.72 3.07
CA GLU A 254 1.19 22.59 3.98
C GLU A 254 1.32 21.23 3.25
N LEU A 255 2.52 20.88 2.78
CA LEU A 255 2.84 19.61 2.09
C LEU A 255 2.24 18.35 2.76
N VAL A 256 2.25 18.29 4.10
CA VAL A 256 1.70 17.14 4.85
C VAL A 256 0.21 16.94 4.58
N ALA A 257 -0.56 18.02 4.47
CA ALA A 257 -2.00 17.95 4.18
C ALA A 257 -2.25 17.37 2.78
N TRP A 258 -1.45 17.78 1.79
CA TRP A 258 -1.49 17.24 0.42
C TRP A 258 -1.14 15.76 0.39
N ASN A 259 -0.09 15.34 1.12
CA ASN A 259 0.32 13.95 1.24
C ASN A 259 -0.80 13.08 1.82
N VAL A 260 -1.40 13.51 2.93
CA VAL A 260 -2.49 12.77 3.57
C VAL A 260 -3.69 12.68 2.63
N MET A 261 -4.10 13.80 2.03
CA MET A 261 -5.29 13.80 1.17
C MET A 261 -5.09 12.95 -0.11
N THR A 262 -3.89 12.96 -0.68
CA THR A 262 -3.53 12.12 -1.84
C THR A 262 -3.59 10.63 -1.48
N ALA A 263 -3.03 10.25 -0.32
CA ALA A 263 -3.10 8.88 0.18
C ALA A 263 -4.54 8.45 0.51
N VAL A 264 -5.36 9.34 1.06
CA VAL A 264 -6.78 9.09 1.33
C VAL A 264 -7.54 8.80 0.03
N TYR A 265 -7.36 9.60 -1.03
CA TYR A 265 -8.01 9.31 -2.31
C TYR A 265 -7.52 7.99 -2.91
N ALA A 266 -6.21 7.75 -2.93
CA ALA A 266 -5.64 6.50 -3.45
C ALA A 266 -6.16 5.26 -2.72
N ASN A 267 -6.22 5.29 -1.38
CA ASN A 267 -6.68 4.16 -0.55
C ASN A 267 -8.19 3.92 -0.58
N ASN A 268 -8.99 4.82 -1.16
CA ASN A 268 -10.43 4.66 -1.32
C ASN A 268 -10.84 4.41 -2.79
N SER A 269 -9.89 3.94 -3.63
CA SER A 269 -10.13 3.69 -5.05
C SER A 269 -10.59 4.92 -5.85
N MET A 270 -10.30 6.13 -5.35
CA MET A 270 -10.57 7.42 -5.99
C MET A 270 -9.33 7.90 -6.76
N SER A 271 -8.89 7.08 -7.72
CA SER A 271 -7.60 7.27 -8.41
C SER A 271 -7.54 8.54 -9.25
N THR A 272 -8.67 8.95 -9.85
CA THR A 272 -8.76 10.19 -10.64
C THR A 272 -8.53 11.40 -9.75
N GLU A 273 -9.21 11.44 -8.60
CA GLU A 273 -9.09 12.52 -7.62
C GLU A 273 -7.68 12.60 -7.01
N ALA A 274 -7.02 11.45 -6.81
CA ALA A 274 -5.63 11.40 -6.34
C ALA A 274 -4.66 12.03 -7.36
N ILE A 275 -4.81 11.70 -8.64
CA ILE A 275 -3.99 12.29 -9.72
C ILE A 275 -4.29 13.77 -9.88
N ASP A 276 -5.56 14.17 -9.90
CA ASP A 276 -5.96 15.57 -10.03
C ASP A 276 -5.40 16.43 -8.88
N LEU A 277 -5.40 15.89 -7.66
CA LEU A 277 -4.82 16.57 -6.51
C LEU A 277 -3.30 16.71 -6.63
N TYR A 278 -2.60 15.67 -7.11
CA TYR A 278 -1.17 15.73 -7.40
C TYR A 278 -0.84 16.79 -8.46
N LEU A 279 -1.60 16.86 -9.55
CA LEU A 279 -1.40 17.87 -10.60
C LEU A 279 -1.68 19.29 -10.09
N GLN A 280 -2.67 19.45 -9.21
CA GLN A 280 -2.92 20.72 -8.52
C GLN A 280 -1.75 21.09 -7.61
N MET A 281 -1.18 20.12 -6.89
CA MET A 281 -0.01 20.34 -6.03
C MET A 281 1.17 20.89 -6.83
N GLU A 282 1.48 20.29 -7.98
CA GLU A 282 2.52 20.77 -8.90
C GLU A 282 2.21 22.19 -9.42
N THR A 283 0.96 22.46 -9.79
CA THR A 283 0.52 23.77 -10.30
C THR A 283 0.62 24.87 -9.23
N ASN A 284 0.44 24.52 -7.95
CA ASN A 284 0.63 25.42 -6.82
C ASN A 284 2.12 25.56 -6.40
N GLY A 285 3.05 24.94 -7.13
CA GLY A 285 4.49 25.04 -6.86
C GLY A 285 4.96 24.27 -5.63
N ILE A 286 4.13 23.38 -5.10
CA ILE A 286 4.45 22.56 -3.92
C ILE A 286 5.25 21.35 -4.41
N GLN A 287 6.46 21.17 -3.87
CA GLN A 287 7.34 20.09 -4.33
C GLN A 287 6.93 18.75 -3.74
N PRO A 288 6.61 17.73 -4.57
CA PRO A 288 6.32 16.38 -4.09
C PRO A 288 7.53 15.77 -3.39
N ASP A 289 7.28 15.15 -2.23
CA ASP A 289 8.27 14.38 -1.49
C ASP A 289 8.09 12.87 -1.70
N ALA A 290 8.93 12.07 -1.03
CA ALA A 290 8.88 10.61 -1.12
C ALA A 290 7.50 10.03 -0.76
N ILE A 291 6.78 10.64 0.19
CA ILE A 291 5.46 10.18 0.64
C ILE A 291 4.41 10.53 -0.41
N THR A 292 4.47 11.73 -1.00
CA THR A 292 3.59 12.12 -2.11
C THR A 292 3.74 11.12 -3.26
N ILE A 293 4.97 10.85 -3.68
CA ILE A 293 5.26 9.98 -4.83
C ILE A 293 4.77 8.56 -4.59
N ALA A 294 5.09 7.97 -3.42
CA ALA A 294 4.63 6.63 -3.08
C ALA A 294 3.09 6.51 -3.03
N SER A 295 2.39 7.61 -2.71
CA SER A 295 0.93 7.63 -2.60
C SER A 295 0.21 7.80 -3.95
N VAL A 296 0.79 8.54 -4.90
CA VAL A 296 0.15 8.80 -6.21
C VAL A 296 0.44 7.73 -7.26
N LEU A 297 1.58 7.03 -7.17
CA LEU A 297 1.95 5.99 -8.13
C LEU A 297 0.93 4.84 -8.25
N PRO A 298 0.31 4.34 -7.16
CA PRO A 298 -0.78 3.35 -7.25
C PRO A 298 -1.96 3.84 -8.10
N ALA A 299 -2.36 5.10 -7.93
CA ALA A 299 -3.44 5.71 -8.71
C ALA A 299 -3.09 5.79 -10.21
N CYS A 300 -1.83 6.09 -10.54
CA CYS A 300 -1.34 6.05 -11.91
C CYS A 300 -1.45 4.63 -12.50
N GLY A 301 -1.12 3.59 -11.72
CA GLY A 301 -1.27 2.20 -12.14
C GLY A 301 -2.73 1.79 -12.35
N ASP A 302 -3.63 2.21 -11.46
CA ASP A 302 -5.04 1.86 -11.52
C ASP A 302 -5.75 2.50 -12.71
N LEU A 303 -5.40 3.75 -13.06
CA LEU A 303 -5.87 4.43 -14.27
C LEU A 303 -5.05 4.09 -15.53
N SER A 304 -3.97 3.32 -15.36
CA SER A 304 -2.99 3.02 -16.42
C SER A 304 -2.47 4.27 -17.12
N ALA A 305 -2.23 5.34 -16.35
CA ALA A 305 -1.66 6.61 -16.79
C ALA A 305 -0.13 6.49 -16.90
N VAL A 306 0.35 5.86 -17.96
CA VAL A 306 1.76 5.47 -18.12
C VAL A 306 2.64 6.71 -18.30
N SER A 307 2.16 7.70 -19.05
CA SER A 307 2.90 8.94 -19.29
C SER A 307 3.18 9.69 -17.99
N LEU A 308 2.15 9.85 -17.14
CA LEU A 308 2.30 10.49 -15.83
C LEU A 308 3.24 9.67 -14.92
N GLY A 309 3.07 8.34 -14.88
CA GLY A 309 3.95 7.46 -14.12
C GLY A 309 5.42 7.56 -14.52
N LYS A 310 5.72 7.66 -15.82
CA LYS A 310 7.08 7.89 -16.33
C LYS A 310 7.63 9.26 -15.94
N ARG A 311 6.83 10.33 -16.08
CA ARG A 311 7.21 11.69 -15.65
C ARG A 311 7.54 11.74 -14.15
N ILE A 312 6.77 11.05 -13.33
CA ILE A 312 7.03 10.91 -11.89
C ILE A 312 8.31 10.11 -11.65
N HIS A 313 8.55 9.04 -12.40
CA HIS A 313 9.78 8.26 -12.28
C HIS A 313 11.03 9.09 -12.64
N GLU A 314 10.99 9.87 -13.71
CA GLU A 314 12.05 10.82 -14.08
C GLU A 314 12.26 11.87 -12.97
N TYR A 315 11.18 12.38 -12.37
CA TYR A 315 11.26 13.29 -11.22
C TYR A 315 11.99 12.66 -10.03
N VAL A 316 11.68 11.40 -9.70
CA VAL A 316 12.33 10.63 -8.62
C VAL A 316 13.84 10.52 -8.86
N GLU A 317 14.25 10.27 -10.09
CA GLU A 317 15.67 10.18 -10.47
C GLU A 317 16.36 11.54 -10.40
N MET A 318 15.76 12.57 -11.00
CA MET A 318 16.30 13.94 -11.02
C MET A 318 16.46 14.53 -9.61
N ARG A 319 15.55 14.20 -8.69
CA ARG A 319 15.60 14.68 -7.29
C ARG A 319 16.48 13.82 -6.38
N GLY A 320 17.01 12.70 -6.85
CA GLY A 320 17.81 11.79 -6.03
C GLY A 320 17.01 11.19 -4.87
N LEU A 321 15.71 10.88 -5.09
CA LEU A 321 14.86 10.27 -4.06
C LEU A 321 15.12 8.76 -3.87
N LYS A 322 15.92 8.14 -4.76
CA LYS A 322 16.43 6.76 -4.63
C LYS A 322 17.79 6.75 -3.91
N PRO A 323 18.13 5.68 -3.16
CA PRO A 323 17.33 4.46 -2.92
C PRO A 323 16.21 4.70 -1.90
N ASN A 324 15.02 4.19 -2.19
CA ASN A 324 13.86 4.25 -1.30
C ASN A 324 12.89 3.10 -1.65
N LEU A 325 12.88 2.07 -0.80
CA LEU A 325 12.08 0.86 -1.00
C LEU A 325 10.59 1.14 -1.26
N SER A 326 10.01 2.15 -0.59
CA SER A 326 8.59 2.48 -0.76
C SER A 326 8.29 3.04 -2.15
N ILE A 327 9.16 3.91 -2.67
CA ILE A 327 9.01 4.48 -4.02
C ILE A 327 9.29 3.41 -5.06
N GLU A 328 10.37 2.65 -4.90
CA GLU A 328 10.79 1.61 -5.86
C GLU A 328 9.74 0.49 -5.96
N ASN A 329 9.17 0.03 -4.84
CA ASN A 329 8.07 -0.93 -4.84
C ASN A 329 6.79 -0.36 -5.49
N ALA A 330 6.46 0.91 -5.24
CA ALA A 330 5.31 1.57 -5.88
C ALA A 330 5.51 1.78 -7.39
N LEU A 331 6.74 2.03 -7.85
CA LEU A 331 7.09 2.11 -9.27
C LEU A 331 6.93 0.75 -9.96
N ILE A 332 7.36 -0.34 -9.31
CA ILE A 332 7.16 -1.71 -9.83
C ILE A 332 5.66 -1.99 -9.98
N ASP A 333 4.85 -1.73 -8.95
CA ASP A 333 3.39 -1.94 -9.01
C ASP A 333 2.74 -1.07 -10.10
N MET A 334 3.11 0.21 -10.18
CA MET A 334 2.60 1.13 -11.20
C MET A 334 2.92 0.64 -12.61
N TYR A 335 4.19 0.33 -12.91
CA TYR A 335 4.56 -0.16 -14.24
C TYR A 335 3.91 -1.51 -14.57
N ALA A 336 3.82 -2.42 -13.58
CA ALA A 336 3.13 -3.69 -13.75
C ALA A 336 1.65 -3.47 -14.10
N LYS A 337 0.96 -2.61 -13.34
CA LYS A 337 -0.43 -2.21 -13.57
C LYS A 337 -0.64 -1.44 -14.88
N CYS A 338 0.39 -0.81 -15.41
CA CYS A 338 0.38 -0.18 -16.72
C CYS A 338 0.69 -1.15 -17.88
N GLY A 339 0.94 -2.44 -17.60
CA GLY A 339 1.35 -3.43 -18.61
C GLY A 339 2.79 -3.23 -19.12
N CYS A 340 3.59 -2.43 -18.43
CA CYS A 340 4.99 -2.13 -18.74
C CYS A 340 5.95 -3.05 -17.98
N LEU A 341 5.83 -4.37 -18.20
CA LEU A 341 6.57 -5.38 -17.45
C LEU A 341 8.11 -5.22 -17.56
N VAL A 342 8.62 -4.76 -18.70
CA VAL A 342 10.06 -4.53 -18.91
C VAL A 342 10.58 -3.41 -18.00
N GLU A 343 9.83 -2.31 -17.88
CA GLU A 343 10.23 -1.18 -17.01
C GLU A 343 10.09 -1.56 -15.53
N ALA A 344 9.04 -2.31 -15.16
CA ALA A 344 8.91 -2.86 -13.82
C ALA A 344 10.11 -3.75 -13.47
N ARG A 345 10.55 -4.60 -14.41
CA ARG A 345 11.72 -5.45 -14.24
C ARG A 345 13.01 -4.65 -14.11
N LYS A 346 13.18 -3.60 -14.92
CA LYS A 346 14.34 -2.71 -14.88
C LYS A 346 14.46 -2.03 -13.51
N VAL A 347 13.36 -1.44 -13.01
CA VAL A 347 13.33 -0.86 -11.67
C VAL A 347 13.72 -1.90 -10.64
N PHE A 348 13.11 -3.09 -10.68
CA PHE A 348 13.44 -4.18 -9.76
C PHE A 348 14.93 -4.55 -9.80
N ASP A 349 15.52 -4.77 -10.97
CA ASP A 349 16.94 -5.15 -11.09
C ASP A 349 17.89 -4.07 -10.55
N GLU A 350 17.57 -2.79 -10.76
CA GLU A 350 18.35 -1.64 -10.29
C GLU A 350 18.27 -1.38 -8.77
N MET A 351 17.28 -1.95 -8.07
CA MET A 351 17.13 -1.76 -6.61
C MET A 351 18.35 -2.27 -5.84
N GLN A 352 18.93 -1.42 -4.99
CA GLN A 352 20.08 -1.75 -4.14
C GLN A 352 19.74 -2.72 -3.01
N MET A 353 18.53 -2.58 -2.45
CA MET A 353 17.97 -3.48 -1.44
C MET A 353 16.61 -3.94 -1.93
N LYS A 354 16.26 -5.20 -1.69
CA LYS A 354 14.97 -5.79 -2.05
C LYS A 354 14.40 -6.46 -0.81
N ASP A 355 13.17 -6.14 -0.46
CA ASP A 355 12.44 -6.80 0.60
C ASP A 355 11.42 -7.79 0.01
N VAL A 356 10.71 -8.51 0.87
CA VAL A 356 9.66 -9.45 0.45
C VAL A 356 8.64 -8.75 -0.46
N ILE A 357 8.30 -7.49 -0.19
CA ILE A 357 7.37 -6.71 -1.01
C ILE A 357 7.90 -6.54 -2.43
N SER A 358 9.17 -6.18 -2.62
CA SER A 358 9.79 -6.07 -3.95
C SER A 358 9.63 -7.35 -4.79
N TRP A 359 9.89 -8.52 -4.18
CA TRP A 359 9.77 -9.81 -4.85
C TRP A 359 8.32 -10.17 -5.15
N THR A 360 7.41 -9.99 -4.19
CA THR A 360 5.98 -10.29 -4.37
C THR A 360 5.31 -9.39 -5.42
N SER A 361 5.66 -8.11 -5.48
CA SER A 361 5.20 -7.19 -6.53
C SER A 361 5.63 -7.68 -7.91
N MET A 362 6.89 -8.06 -8.08
CA MET A 362 7.39 -8.55 -9.36
C MET A 362 6.80 -9.92 -9.75
N MET A 363 6.66 -10.86 -8.81
CA MET A 363 5.99 -12.15 -9.05
C MET A 363 4.53 -11.96 -9.47
N SER A 364 3.81 -11.05 -8.81
CA SER A 364 2.43 -10.72 -9.15
C SER A 364 2.33 -10.09 -10.54
N ALA A 365 3.30 -9.26 -10.93
CA ALA A 365 3.39 -8.68 -12.27
C ALA A 365 3.55 -9.77 -13.34
N TYR A 366 4.48 -10.70 -13.16
CA TYR A 366 4.65 -11.84 -14.06
C TYR A 366 3.40 -12.73 -14.11
N GLY A 367 2.78 -13.03 -12.96
CA GLY A 367 1.55 -13.82 -12.88
C GLY A 367 0.39 -13.20 -13.65
N ARG A 368 0.18 -11.87 -13.53
CA ARG A 368 -0.85 -11.13 -14.28
C ARG A 368 -0.57 -11.05 -15.78
N SER A 369 0.68 -11.17 -16.20
CA SER A 369 1.06 -11.26 -17.62
C SER A 369 1.06 -12.68 -18.17
N GLY A 370 0.60 -13.69 -17.41
CA GLY A 370 0.57 -15.09 -17.82
C GLY A 370 1.95 -15.79 -17.80
N LYS A 371 2.98 -15.11 -17.30
CA LYS A 371 4.37 -15.56 -17.24
C LYS A 371 4.66 -16.30 -15.93
N GLY A 372 3.91 -17.39 -15.69
CA GLY A 372 3.95 -18.12 -14.43
C GLY A 372 5.30 -18.77 -14.13
N GLN A 373 6.04 -19.19 -15.17
CA GLN A 373 7.34 -19.82 -15.00
C GLN A 373 8.39 -18.81 -14.49
N GLU A 374 8.38 -17.59 -15.00
CA GLU A 374 9.26 -16.52 -14.54
C GLU A 374 8.94 -16.09 -13.11
N ALA A 375 7.66 -16.15 -12.70
CA ALA A 375 7.27 -15.95 -11.30
C ALA A 375 7.83 -17.05 -10.38
N ILE A 376 7.82 -18.32 -10.83
CA ILE A 376 8.45 -19.45 -10.11
C ILE A 376 9.96 -19.25 -9.97
N GLU A 377 10.64 -18.86 -11.04
CA GLU A 377 12.09 -18.59 -10.99
C GLU A 377 12.44 -17.46 -10.01
N LEU A 378 11.61 -16.41 -9.92
CA LEU A 378 11.78 -15.36 -8.93
C LEU A 378 11.56 -15.85 -7.51
N PHE A 379 10.57 -16.71 -7.28
CA PHE A 379 10.31 -17.30 -5.96
C PHE A 379 11.52 -18.13 -5.49
N SER A 380 12.08 -18.97 -6.36
CA SER A 380 13.29 -19.75 -6.05
C SER A 380 14.47 -18.83 -5.74
N LYS A 381 14.71 -17.78 -6.54
CA LYS A 381 15.78 -16.80 -6.28
C LYS A 381 15.61 -16.07 -4.95
N MET A 382 14.38 -15.75 -4.57
CA MET A 382 14.08 -15.15 -3.27
C MET A 382 14.49 -16.09 -2.13
N GLN A 383 14.19 -17.39 -2.26
CA GLN A 383 14.57 -18.42 -1.29
C GLN A 383 16.10 -18.60 -1.22
N ASP A 384 16.78 -18.65 -2.37
CA ASP A 384 18.23 -18.81 -2.46
C ASP A 384 19.00 -17.67 -1.78
N LEU A 385 18.41 -16.47 -1.74
CA LEU A 385 18.95 -15.31 -1.03
C LEU A 385 18.66 -15.30 0.48
N GLY A 386 18.00 -16.35 1.00
CA GLY A 386 17.69 -16.51 2.42
C GLY A 386 16.52 -15.65 2.90
N LEU A 387 15.73 -15.06 1.99
CA LEU A 387 14.48 -14.38 2.35
C LEU A 387 13.40 -15.43 2.63
N VAL A 388 12.72 -15.33 3.77
CA VAL A 388 11.63 -16.23 4.13
C VAL A 388 10.36 -15.76 3.42
N PRO A 389 9.78 -16.56 2.50
CA PRO A 389 8.49 -16.24 1.89
C PRO A 389 7.39 -16.14 2.94
N ASP A 390 6.61 -15.08 2.87
CA ASP A 390 5.46 -14.88 3.73
C ASP A 390 4.17 -15.35 3.03
N SER A 391 3.03 -15.16 3.71
CA SER A 391 1.74 -15.51 3.15
C SER A 391 1.43 -14.75 1.84
N ILE A 392 1.90 -13.52 1.67
CA ILE A 392 1.65 -12.73 0.45
C ILE A 392 2.43 -13.32 -0.72
N ALA A 393 3.68 -13.75 -0.50
CA ALA A 393 4.48 -14.44 -1.52
C ALA A 393 3.80 -15.72 -2.03
N PHE A 394 3.18 -16.49 -1.14
CA PHE A 394 2.40 -17.66 -1.53
C PHE A 394 1.13 -17.30 -2.30
N VAL A 395 0.43 -16.21 -1.97
CA VAL A 395 -0.69 -15.73 -2.80
C VAL A 395 -0.21 -15.33 -4.20
N SER A 396 0.90 -14.60 -4.31
CA SER A 396 1.48 -14.19 -5.59
C SER A 396 1.84 -15.38 -6.47
N ILE A 397 2.49 -16.41 -5.93
CA ILE A 397 2.89 -17.58 -6.72
C ILE A 397 1.72 -18.48 -7.09
N LEU A 398 0.74 -18.65 -6.18
CA LEU A 398 -0.49 -19.41 -6.48
C LEU A 398 -1.33 -18.72 -7.54
N SER A 399 -1.45 -17.39 -7.49
CA SER A 399 -2.12 -16.59 -8.52
C SER A 399 -1.39 -16.70 -9.87
N ALA A 400 -0.05 -16.67 -9.87
CA ALA A 400 0.73 -16.88 -11.09
C ALA A 400 0.53 -18.28 -11.68
N CYS A 401 0.49 -19.32 -10.84
CA CYS A 401 0.16 -20.68 -11.26
C CYS A 401 -1.26 -20.76 -11.83
N SER A 402 -2.23 -20.08 -11.21
CA SER A 402 -3.62 -20.02 -11.69
C SER A 402 -3.72 -19.43 -13.10
N HIS A 403 -3.09 -18.27 -13.33
CA HIS A 403 -3.15 -17.58 -14.61
C HIS A 403 -2.35 -18.26 -15.72
N ALA A 404 -1.31 -19.02 -15.38
CA ALA A 404 -0.49 -19.79 -16.32
C ALA A 404 -0.94 -21.26 -16.49
N GLY A 405 -1.97 -21.70 -15.74
CA GLY A 405 -2.46 -23.08 -15.81
C GLY A 405 -1.53 -24.15 -15.21
N LEU A 406 -0.62 -23.76 -14.31
CA LEU A 406 0.37 -24.64 -13.69
C LEU A 406 -0.23 -25.40 -12.50
N LEU A 407 -1.17 -26.31 -12.75
CA LEU A 407 -1.93 -27.02 -11.72
C LEU A 407 -1.05 -27.82 -10.74
N SER A 408 -0.07 -28.55 -11.25
CA SER A 408 0.82 -29.38 -10.42
C SER A 408 1.67 -28.51 -9.49
N GLU A 409 2.24 -27.43 -10.01
CA GLU A 409 3.05 -26.49 -9.23
C GLU A 409 2.20 -25.75 -8.19
N GLY A 410 1.02 -25.27 -8.56
CA GLY A 410 0.12 -24.61 -7.62
C GLY A 410 -0.27 -25.50 -6.42
N ARG A 411 -0.52 -26.79 -6.66
CA ARG A 411 -0.72 -27.77 -5.58
C ARG A 411 0.52 -27.95 -4.71
N ASN A 412 1.69 -28.04 -5.34
CA ASN A 412 2.94 -28.21 -4.62
C ASN A 412 3.22 -27.00 -3.72
N TYR A 413 3.02 -25.76 -4.21
CA TYR A 413 3.19 -24.55 -3.41
C TYR A 413 2.18 -24.43 -2.27
N PHE A 414 0.91 -24.80 -2.48
CA PHE A 414 -0.08 -24.80 -1.40
C PHE A 414 0.29 -25.78 -0.28
N ARG A 415 0.81 -26.95 -0.66
CA ARG A 415 1.34 -27.95 0.28
C ARG A 415 2.60 -27.43 0.98
N LEU A 416 3.56 -26.88 0.24
CA LEU A 416 4.80 -26.31 0.77
C LEU A 416 4.52 -25.23 1.83
N MET A 417 3.57 -24.34 1.56
CA MET A 417 3.12 -23.29 2.47
C MET A 417 2.64 -23.84 3.82
N THR A 418 1.85 -24.91 3.79
CA THR A 418 1.20 -25.50 4.97
C THR A 418 2.11 -26.46 5.73
N GLU A 419 2.83 -27.31 5.01
CA GLU A 419 3.65 -28.38 5.58
C GLU A 419 5.02 -27.89 6.04
N GLU A 420 5.72 -27.07 5.24
CA GLU A 420 7.10 -26.65 5.54
C GLU A 420 7.13 -25.28 6.22
N TYR A 421 6.44 -24.29 5.65
CA TYR A 421 6.44 -22.93 6.20
C TYR A 421 5.46 -22.73 7.35
N LYS A 422 4.59 -23.71 7.62
CA LYS A 422 3.56 -23.67 8.68
C LYS A 422 2.68 -22.42 8.61
N ILE A 423 2.49 -21.87 7.40
CA ILE A 423 1.62 -20.72 7.17
C ILE A 423 0.18 -21.23 7.08
N VAL A 424 -0.68 -20.69 7.94
CA VAL A 424 -2.11 -21.04 7.95
C VAL A 424 -2.78 -20.44 6.70
N PRO A 425 -3.44 -21.26 5.86
CA PRO A 425 -4.12 -20.76 4.68
C PRO A 425 -5.25 -19.79 5.05
N ARG A 426 -5.18 -18.58 4.49
CA ARG A 426 -6.25 -17.57 4.51
C ARG A 426 -7.12 -17.61 3.25
N LEU A 427 -8.20 -16.83 3.23
CA LEU A 427 -9.17 -16.75 2.13
C LEU A 427 -8.52 -16.50 0.76
N GLU A 428 -7.46 -15.70 0.71
CA GLU A 428 -6.76 -15.36 -0.53
C GLU A 428 -6.13 -16.60 -1.18
N HIS A 429 -5.48 -17.47 -0.40
CA HIS A 429 -4.88 -18.70 -0.91
C HIS A 429 -5.94 -19.67 -1.43
N TYR A 430 -7.05 -19.83 -0.69
CA TYR A 430 -8.18 -20.65 -1.15
C TYR A 430 -8.81 -20.08 -2.42
N THR A 431 -8.92 -18.76 -2.54
CA THR A 431 -9.40 -18.10 -3.77
C THR A 431 -8.48 -18.45 -4.95
N CYS A 432 -7.16 -18.36 -4.79
CA CYS A 432 -6.21 -18.76 -5.84
C CYS A 432 -6.32 -20.25 -6.20
N MET A 433 -6.52 -21.14 -5.21
CA MET A 433 -6.69 -22.58 -5.47
C MET A 433 -8.00 -22.91 -6.19
N VAL A 434 -9.10 -22.25 -5.81
CA VAL A 434 -10.40 -22.41 -6.47
C VAL A 434 -10.35 -21.87 -7.89
N ASP A 435 -9.70 -20.73 -8.12
CA ASP A 435 -9.48 -20.18 -9.46
C ASP A 435 -8.60 -21.11 -10.30
N LEU A 436 -7.51 -21.66 -9.74
CA LEU A 436 -6.63 -22.61 -10.42
C LEU A 436 -7.36 -23.89 -10.83
N LEU A 437 -8.09 -24.52 -9.89
CA LEU A 437 -8.87 -25.73 -10.15
C LEU A 437 -10.01 -25.45 -11.14
N GLY A 438 -10.67 -24.31 -10.99
CA GLY A 438 -11.75 -23.85 -11.85
C GLY A 438 -11.29 -23.65 -13.29
N ARG A 439 -10.18 -22.94 -13.51
CA ARG A 439 -9.57 -22.74 -14.85
C ARG A 439 -9.00 -24.01 -15.46
N ALA A 440 -8.63 -24.99 -14.63
CA ALA A 440 -8.20 -26.31 -15.10
C ALA A 440 -9.37 -27.27 -15.43
N GLY A 441 -10.62 -26.80 -15.35
CA GLY A 441 -11.82 -27.60 -15.61
C GLY A 441 -12.20 -28.57 -14.49
N ARG A 442 -11.55 -28.50 -13.33
CA ARG A 442 -11.79 -29.39 -12.19
C ARG A 442 -12.85 -28.80 -11.25
N VAL A 443 -14.02 -28.47 -11.78
CA VAL A 443 -15.08 -27.72 -11.08
C VAL A 443 -15.57 -28.46 -9.82
N ASP A 444 -15.76 -29.78 -9.88
CA ASP A 444 -16.19 -30.59 -8.73
C ASP A 444 -15.16 -30.58 -7.60
N GLU A 445 -13.87 -30.58 -7.93
CA GLU A 445 -12.81 -30.46 -6.93
C GLU A 445 -12.72 -29.07 -6.35
N ALA A 446 -12.89 -28.02 -7.18
CA ALA A 446 -12.97 -26.65 -6.69
C ALA A 446 -14.10 -26.50 -5.67
N TYR A 447 -15.28 -27.07 -5.95
CA TYR A 447 -16.41 -27.07 -5.03
C TYR A 447 -16.14 -27.90 -3.76
N THR A 448 -15.50 -29.05 -3.88
CA THR A 448 -15.08 -29.87 -2.73
C THR A 448 -14.07 -29.12 -1.85
N HIS A 449 -13.14 -28.40 -2.46
CA HIS A 449 -12.15 -27.60 -1.77
C HIS A 449 -12.80 -26.46 -0.98
N ILE A 450 -13.83 -25.81 -1.53
CA ILE A 450 -14.63 -24.80 -0.81
C ILE A 450 -15.32 -25.40 0.42
N LYS A 451 -15.87 -26.62 0.31
CA LYS A 451 -16.50 -27.31 1.45
C LYS A 451 -15.53 -27.65 2.57
N GLN A 452 -14.25 -27.84 2.25
CA GLN A 452 -13.19 -28.15 3.21
C GLN A 452 -12.58 -26.92 3.88
N MET A 453 -12.98 -25.71 3.46
CA MET A 453 -12.45 -24.47 4.04
C MET A 453 -12.78 -24.37 5.54
N PRO A 454 -11.79 -24.05 6.40
CA PRO A 454 -12.02 -23.89 7.84
C PRO A 454 -12.73 -22.57 8.18
N MET A 455 -12.94 -21.70 7.19
CA MET A 455 -13.61 -20.41 7.32
C MET A 455 -14.74 -20.26 6.30
N LYS A 456 -15.67 -19.33 6.55
CA LYS A 456 -16.75 -19.01 5.61
C LYS A 456 -16.19 -18.41 4.31
N PRO A 457 -16.53 -18.95 3.12
CA PRO A 457 -16.08 -18.38 1.85
C PRO A 457 -16.72 -17.01 1.58
N ASN A 458 -15.98 -16.12 0.91
CA ASN A 458 -16.47 -14.81 0.49
C ASN A 458 -16.99 -14.83 -0.96
N ASP A 459 -17.42 -13.66 -1.43
CA ASP A 459 -17.89 -13.40 -2.78
C ASP A 459 -16.84 -13.71 -3.87
N ARG A 460 -15.56 -13.50 -3.59
CA ARG A 460 -14.47 -13.81 -4.54
C ARG A 460 -14.34 -15.31 -4.80
N VAL A 461 -14.38 -16.14 -3.75
CA VAL A 461 -14.28 -17.60 -3.87
C VAL A 461 -15.45 -18.17 -4.68
N TRP A 462 -16.68 -17.79 -4.33
CA TRP A 462 -17.86 -18.24 -5.07
C TRP A 462 -17.92 -17.67 -6.48
N GLY A 463 -17.43 -16.44 -6.69
CA GLY A 463 -17.33 -15.82 -8.00
C GLY A 463 -16.38 -16.57 -8.94
N ALA A 464 -15.22 -17.00 -8.44
CA ALA A 464 -14.27 -17.83 -9.19
C ALA A 464 -14.91 -19.17 -9.60
N LEU A 465 -15.62 -19.83 -8.67
CA LEU A 465 -16.32 -21.08 -8.96
C LEU A 465 -17.46 -20.88 -9.98
N LEU A 466 -18.29 -19.84 -9.83
CA LEU A 466 -19.38 -19.54 -10.76
C LEU A 466 -18.83 -19.28 -12.17
N ASN A 467 -17.68 -18.60 -12.27
CA ASN A 467 -17.02 -18.38 -13.54
C ASN A 467 -16.53 -19.70 -14.17
N ALA A 468 -15.93 -20.59 -13.39
CA ALA A 468 -15.56 -21.91 -13.87
C ALA A 468 -16.78 -22.71 -14.35
N CYS A 469 -17.89 -22.66 -13.60
CA CYS A 469 -19.15 -23.30 -14.00
C CYS A 469 -19.69 -22.75 -15.33
N HIS A 470 -19.54 -21.46 -15.60
CA HIS A 470 -19.92 -20.85 -16.87
C HIS A 470 -19.05 -21.28 -18.05
N VAL A 471 -17.74 -21.43 -17.84
CA VAL A 471 -16.79 -21.87 -18.89
C VAL A 471 -17.02 -23.35 -19.21
N TYR A 472 -17.17 -24.20 -18.20
CA TYR A 472 -17.30 -25.65 -18.35
C TYR A 472 -18.75 -26.16 -18.37
N ASN A 473 -19.73 -25.25 -18.47
CA ASN A 473 -21.16 -25.54 -18.54
C ASN A 473 -21.70 -26.44 -17.40
N ASN A 474 -21.14 -26.34 -16.19
CA ASN A 474 -21.62 -27.07 -15.01
C ASN A 474 -22.75 -26.29 -14.32
N MET A 475 -23.99 -26.58 -14.69
CA MET A 475 -25.16 -25.87 -14.15
C MET A 475 -25.37 -26.13 -12.66
N ASP A 476 -25.26 -27.38 -12.22
CA ASP A 476 -25.65 -27.79 -10.87
C ASP A 476 -24.85 -27.05 -9.80
N ILE A 477 -23.52 -27.02 -9.96
CA ILE A 477 -22.63 -26.26 -9.06
C ILE A 477 -22.79 -24.75 -9.29
N GLY A 478 -23.05 -24.32 -10.52
CA GLY A 478 -23.25 -22.91 -10.87
C GLY A 478 -24.43 -22.28 -10.13
N VAL A 479 -25.56 -22.99 -10.01
CA VAL A 479 -26.74 -22.51 -9.26
C VAL A 479 -26.41 -22.36 -7.78
N VAL A 480 -25.71 -23.32 -7.19
CA VAL A 480 -25.29 -23.26 -5.78
C VAL A 480 -24.35 -22.08 -5.52
N ALA A 481 -23.36 -21.88 -6.39
CA ALA A 481 -22.43 -20.76 -6.27
C ALA A 481 -23.17 -19.41 -6.38
N ALA A 482 -24.12 -19.28 -7.30
CA ALA A 482 -24.90 -18.06 -7.48
C ALA A 482 -25.80 -17.75 -6.28
N ASP A 483 -26.42 -18.76 -5.65
CA ASP A 483 -27.27 -18.54 -4.48
C ASP A 483 -26.47 -17.96 -3.30
N HIS A 484 -25.28 -18.51 -3.03
CA HIS A 484 -24.37 -17.94 -2.04
C HIS A 484 -23.95 -16.50 -2.40
N LEU A 485 -23.68 -16.21 -3.68
CA LEU A 485 -23.32 -14.87 -4.13
C LEU A 485 -24.46 -13.86 -3.97
N PHE A 486 -25.71 -14.26 -4.19
CA PHE A 486 -26.87 -13.38 -3.99
C PHE A 486 -27.11 -13.03 -2.52
N GLN A 487 -26.67 -13.87 -1.59
CA GLN A 487 -26.71 -13.59 -0.16
C GLN A 487 -25.54 -12.69 0.27
N LEU A 488 -24.33 -12.94 -0.26
CA LEU A 488 -23.12 -12.21 0.13
C LEU A 488 -23.01 -10.82 -0.53
N ALA A 489 -23.40 -10.70 -1.79
CA ALA A 489 -23.23 -9.49 -2.60
C ALA A 489 -24.47 -9.23 -3.48
N PRO A 490 -25.64 -8.92 -2.88
CA PRO A 490 -26.91 -8.86 -3.59
C PRO A 490 -26.96 -7.78 -4.69
N GLN A 491 -26.14 -6.73 -4.58
CA GLN A 491 -26.11 -5.60 -5.52
C GLN A 491 -25.18 -5.83 -6.72
N GLN A 492 -24.36 -6.87 -6.70
CA GLN A 492 -23.36 -7.08 -7.75
C GLN A 492 -23.99 -7.70 -9.00
N SER A 493 -24.21 -6.88 -10.03
CA SER A 493 -24.92 -7.30 -11.25
C SER A 493 -24.23 -8.42 -12.03
N GLY A 494 -22.90 -8.52 -11.94
CA GLY A 494 -22.10 -9.51 -12.67
C GLY A 494 -22.50 -10.97 -12.38
N TYR A 495 -22.86 -11.30 -11.14
CA TYR A 495 -23.23 -12.67 -10.76
C TYR A 495 -24.56 -13.10 -11.38
N TYR A 496 -25.54 -12.19 -11.44
CA TYR A 496 -26.83 -12.45 -12.08
C TYR A 496 -26.67 -12.65 -13.58
N VAL A 497 -25.84 -11.82 -14.22
CA VAL A 497 -25.54 -11.95 -15.66
C VAL A 497 -24.87 -13.30 -15.94
N LEU A 498 -23.91 -13.70 -15.10
CA LEU A 498 -23.19 -14.95 -15.28
C LEU A 498 -24.10 -16.18 -15.13
N LEU A 499 -24.98 -16.20 -14.11
CA LEU A 499 -25.98 -17.26 -13.96
C LEU A 499 -26.99 -17.26 -15.11
N SER A 500 -27.46 -16.08 -15.54
CA SER A 500 -28.33 -15.95 -16.71
C SER A 500 -27.68 -16.54 -17.97
N ASN A 501 -26.37 -16.35 -18.16
CA ASN A 501 -25.64 -16.92 -19.27
C ASN A 501 -25.51 -18.45 -19.16
N ILE A 502 -25.33 -18.99 -17.95
CA ILE A 502 -25.36 -20.45 -17.71
C ILE A 502 -26.72 -21.04 -18.11
N TYR A 503 -27.82 -20.40 -17.70
CA TYR A 503 -29.17 -20.85 -18.09
C TYR A 503 -29.42 -20.74 -19.59
N ALA A 504 -28.95 -19.65 -20.22
CA ALA A 504 -29.09 -19.46 -21.67
C ALA A 504 -28.35 -20.56 -22.44
N LYS A 505 -27.11 -20.88 -22.09
CA LYS A 505 -26.33 -21.98 -22.70
C LYS A 505 -27.02 -23.34 -22.58
N ALA A 506 -27.79 -23.54 -21.53
CA ALA A 506 -28.55 -24.77 -21.32
C ALA A 506 -29.99 -24.73 -21.86
N GLY A 507 -30.39 -23.68 -22.59
CA GLY A 507 -31.73 -23.53 -23.17
C GLY A 507 -32.85 -23.28 -22.15
N ARG A 508 -32.52 -22.94 -20.90
CA ARG A 508 -33.49 -22.70 -19.81
C ARG A 508 -34.02 -21.26 -19.79
N TRP A 509 -34.73 -20.87 -20.83
CA TRP A 509 -35.17 -19.48 -21.04
C TRP A 509 -36.11 -18.92 -19.97
N LYS A 510 -36.96 -19.77 -19.37
CA LYS A 510 -37.83 -19.35 -18.26
C LYS A 510 -37.02 -18.82 -17.06
N ASP A 511 -35.90 -19.48 -16.76
CA ASP A 511 -35.02 -19.10 -15.66
C ASP A 511 -34.21 -17.84 -16.00
N VAL A 512 -33.82 -17.66 -17.28
CA VAL A 512 -33.24 -16.40 -17.77
C VAL A 512 -34.18 -15.22 -17.53
N THR A 513 -35.46 -15.36 -17.91
CA THR A 513 -36.48 -14.32 -17.67
C THR A 513 -36.68 -14.05 -16.18
N LEU A 514 -36.68 -15.10 -15.34
CA LEU A 514 -36.78 -14.98 -13.89
C LEU A 514 -35.62 -14.15 -13.31
N ILE A 515 -34.38 -14.47 -13.67
CA ILE A 515 -33.20 -13.72 -13.20
C ILE A 515 -33.28 -12.25 -13.62
N ARG A 516 -33.65 -11.96 -14.88
CA ARG A 516 -33.84 -10.57 -15.35
C ARG A 516 -34.97 -9.84 -14.60
N SER A 517 -36.03 -10.56 -14.21
CA SER A 517 -37.11 -10.02 -13.40
C SER A 517 -36.65 -9.67 -11.98
N ILE A 518 -35.85 -10.55 -11.36
CA ILE A 518 -35.22 -10.31 -10.04
C ILE A 518 -34.31 -9.08 -10.10
N MET A 519 -33.48 -8.96 -11.13
CA MET A 519 -32.61 -7.78 -11.32
C MET A 519 -33.43 -6.50 -11.40
N ARG A 520 -34.50 -6.47 -12.21
CA ARG A 520 -35.40 -5.31 -12.33
C ARG A 520 -36.11 -4.99 -11.01
N GLY A 521 -36.66 -5.99 -10.33
CA GLY A 521 -37.36 -5.82 -9.05
C GLY A 521 -36.46 -5.30 -7.93
N ARG A 522 -35.15 -5.58 -7.98
CA ARG A 522 -34.16 -5.07 -7.02
C ARG A 522 -33.47 -3.77 -7.46
N GLY A 523 -33.81 -3.23 -8.63
CA GLY A 523 -33.16 -2.03 -9.18
C GLY A 523 -31.70 -2.25 -9.64
N ILE A 524 -31.28 -3.50 -9.80
CA ILE A 524 -29.90 -3.86 -10.18
C ILE A 524 -29.72 -3.62 -11.68
N LYS A 525 -28.81 -2.72 -12.03
CA LYS A 525 -28.47 -2.42 -13.43
C LYS A 525 -27.16 -3.10 -13.83
N LYS A 526 -27.11 -3.59 -15.06
CA LYS A 526 -25.88 -4.12 -15.66
C LYS A 526 -24.85 -2.99 -15.76
N ILE A 527 -23.64 -3.22 -15.24
CA ILE A 527 -22.52 -2.29 -15.40
C ILE A 527 -22.11 -2.31 -16.88
N PRO A 528 -22.08 -1.15 -17.57
CA PRO A 528 -21.63 -1.08 -18.95
C PRO A 528 -20.13 -1.38 -19.03
N GLY A 529 -19.74 -2.10 -20.08
CA GLY A 529 -18.33 -2.31 -20.40
C GLY A 529 -17.74 -1.01 -20.95
N VAL A 530 -16.63 -0.58 -20.35
CA VAL A 530 -15.90 0.64 -20.67
C VAL A 530 -14.47 0.28 -20.98
N SER A 531 -13.98 0.72 -22.13
CA SER A 531 -12.59 0.56 -22.54
C SER A 531 -11.90 1.92 -22.63
N ASN A 532 -10.71 2.02 -22.05
CA ASN A 532 -9.91 3.23 -22.06
C ASN A 532 -8.62 3.03 -22.86
N VAL A 533 -8.17 4.07 -23.55
CA VAL A 533 -6.89 4.10 -24.27
C VAL A 533 -6.19 5.43 -24.00
N GLU A 534 -4.90 5.40 -23.70
CA GLU A 534 -4.07 6.59 -23.49
C GLU A 534 -3.34 6.94 -24.79
N LEU A 535 -3.60 8.13 -25.33
CA LEU A 535 -2.90 8.71 -26.48
C LEU A 535 -2.60 10.18 -26.22
N GLN A 536 -1.39 10.64 -26.58
CA GLN A 536 -0.98 12.04 -26.43
C GLN A 536 -1.25 12.60 -25.01
N ASP A 537 -0.93 11.83 -23.98
CA ASP A 537 -1.12 12.16 -22.56
C ASP A 537 -2.58 12.42 -22.15
N ARG A 538 -3.54 11.86 -22.89
CA ARG A 538 -4.97 11.89 -22.57
C ARG A 538 -5.57 10.49 -22.60
N VAL A 539 -6.43 10.21 -21.63
CA VAL A 539 -7.21 8.97 -21.58
C VAL A 539 -8.53 9.20 -22.32
N HIS A 540 -8.73 8.43 -23.40
CA HIS A 540 -9.98 8.39 -24.17
C HIS A 540 -10.81 7.20 -23.72
N THR A 541 -12.09 7.43 -23.42
CA THR A 541 -13.02 6.44 -22.87
C THR A 541 -14.06 6.08 -23.91
N PHE A 542 -14.32 4.79 -24.11
CA PHE A 542 -15.30 4.29 -25.07
C PHE A 542 -16.30 3.34 -24.40
N LEU A 543 -17.58 3.54 -24.71
CA LEU A 543 -18.68 2.63 -24.39
C LEU A 543 -19.02 1.75 -25.60
N ALA A 544 -19.70 0.62 -25.38
CA ALA A 544 -20.20 -0.17 -26.50
C ALA A 544 -21.24 0.62 -27.30
N GLY A 545 -21.06 0.72 -28.61
CA GLY A 545 -21.91 1.52 -29.50
C GLY A 545 -21.78 3.04 -29.32
N ASP A 546 -20.72 3.51 -28.65
CA ASP A 546 -20.50 4.93 -28.43
C ASP A 546 -20.32 5.69 -29.75
N ARG A 547 -21.02 6.83 -29.86
CA ARG A 547 -20.93 7.78 -30.97
C ARG A 547 -20.69 9.22 -30.49
N SER A 548 -20.39 9.40 -29.20
CA SER A 548 -20.18 10.72 -28.59
C SER A 548 -18.81 11.31 -28.94
N HIS A 549 -17.84 10.48 -29.32
CA HIS A 549 -16.50 10.93 -29.66
C HIS A 549 -16.51 11.73 -30.97
N PRO A 550 -15.77 12.87 -31.07
CA PRO A 550 -15.75 13.69 -32.29
C PRO A 550 -15.32 12.93 -33.55
N GLN A 551 -14.38 11.98 -33.40
CA GLN A 551 -13.90 11.11 -34.49
C GLN A 551 -14.73 9.82 -34.67
N SER A 552 -15.98 9.78 -34.17
CA SER A 552 -16.80 8.58 -34.29
C SER A 552 -17.03 8.13 -35.74
N PRO A 553 -17.28 9.01 -36.73
CA PRO A 553 -17.44 8.55 -38.12
C PRO A 553 -16.23 7.77 -38.64
N GLU A 554 -15.03 8.28 -38.42
CA GLU A 554 -13.78 7.69 -38.89
C GLU A 554 -13.46 6.37 -38.17
N ILE A 555 -13.77 6.29 -36.87
CA ILE A 555 -13.61 5.04 -36.09
C ILE A 555 -14.48 3.92 -36.66
N TYR A 556 -15.73 4.21 -37.01
CA TYR A 556 -16.64 3.18 -37.51
C TYR A 556 -16.28 2.75 -38.94
N GLU A 557 -15.85 3.68 -39.79
CA GLU A 557 -15.38 3.37 -41.15
C GLU A 557 -14.16 2.43 -41.12
N GLU A 558 -13.16 2.73 -40.29
CA GLU A 558 -11.98 1.86 -40.17
C GLU A 558 -12.32 0.52 -39.48
N LEU A 559 -13.27 0.51 -38.54
CA LEU A 559 -13.75 -0.72 -37.91
C LEU A 559 -14.40 -1.65 -38.94
N GLU A 560 -15.23 -1.12 -39.85
CA GLU A 560 -15.84 -1.89 -40.94
C GLU A 560 -14.77 -2.46 -41.90
N SER A 561 -13.79 -1.65 -42.27
CA SER A 561 -12.63 -2.06 -43.08
C SER A 561 -11.85 -3.21 -42.41
N LEU A 562 -11.54 -3.08 -41.12
CA LEU A 562 -10.84 -4.12 -40.35
C LEU A 562 -11.67 -5.39 -40.22
N LEU A 563 -12.98 -5.29 -39.99
CA LEU A 563 -13.86 -6.46 -39.93
C LEU A 563 -13.91 -7.22 -41.25
N GLY A 564 -13.92 -6.51 -42.39
CA GLY A 564 -13.78 -7.14 -43.71
C GLY A 564 -12.51 -7.99 -43.81
N LYS A 565 -11.36 -7.39 -43.49
CA LYS A 565 -10.05 -8.08 -43.48
C LYS A 565 -10.01 -9.25 -42.49
N MET A 566 -10.65 -9.10 -41.33
CA MET A 566 -10.76 -10.16 -40.33
C MET A 566 -11.56 -11.35 -40.87
N LYS A 567 -12.72 -11.10 -41.50
CA LYS A 567 -13.56 -12.15 -42.10
C LYS A 567 -12.80 -12.88 -43.21
N GLU A 568 -12.07 -12.16 -44.07
CA GLU A 568 -11.18 -12.76 -45.08
C GLU A 568 -10.07 -13.63 -44.47
N ALA A 569 -9.56 -13.25 -43.30
CA ALA A 569 -8.57 -14.02 -42.55
C ALA A 569 -9.17 -15.22 -41.77
N GLY A 570 -10.49 -15.42 -41.81
CA GLY A 570 -11.18 -16.55 -41.18
C GLY A 570 -11.75 -16.25 -39.78
N TYR A 571 -11.93 -14.97 -39.41
CA TYR A 571 -12.64 -14.60 -38.18
C TYR A 571 -14.14 -14.90 -38.30
N VAL A 572 -14.66 -15.63 -37.31
CA VAL A 572 -16.10 -15.91 -37.17
C VAL A 572 -16.57 -15.33 -35.81
N PRO A 573 -17.54 -14.40 -35.81
CA PRO A 573 -18.11 -13.86 -34.57
C PRO A 573 -18.70 -14.97 -33.69
N LYS A 574 -18.41 -14.94 -32.39
CA LYS A 574 -18.99 -15.91 -31.44
C LYS A 574 -20.32 -15.40 -30.87
N THR A 575 -21.44 -15.73 -31.53
CA THR A 575 -22.79 -15.26 -31.14
C THR A 575 -23.43 -16.02 -29.98
N ASP A 576 -22.85 -17.12 -29.53
CA ASP A 576 -23.34 -17.98 -28.42
C ASP A 576 -23.56 -17.25 -27.08
N THR A 577 -22.94 -16.07 -26.91
CA THR A 577 -23.04 -15.24 -25.70
C THR A 577 -23.93 -14.00 -25.87
N ALA A 578 -24.43 -13.74 -27.08
CA ALA A 578 -25.33 -12.63 -27.37
C ALA A 578 -26.79 -13.00 -27.10
N LEU A 579 -27.62 -12.02 -26.72
CA LEU A 579 -29.03 -12.20 -26.37
C LEU A 579 -29.78 -12.88 -27.53
N HIS A 580 -30.28 -14.11 -27.34
CA HIS A 580 -31.09 -14.84 -28.35
C HIS A 580 -32.47 -14.23 -28.65
N ASP A 581 -32.84 -13.16 -27.95
CA ASP A 581 -34.09 -12.41 -28.21
C ASP A 581 -33.94 -11.43 -29.40
N VAL A 582 -32.76 -11.41 -30.05
CA VAL A 582 -32.41 -10.57 -31.20
C VAL A 582 -31.94 -11.49 -32.33
N GLU A 583 -32.24 -11.14 -33.59
CA GLU A 583 -31.84 -11.94 -34.75
C GLU A 583 -30.31 -12.13 -34.80
N GLU A 584 -29.81 -13.22 -35.39
CA GLU A 584 -28.36 -13.51 -35.43
C GLU A 584 -27.55 -12.36 -36.05
N GLU A 585 -28.14 -11.65 -37.02
CA GLU A 585 -27.55 -10.46 -37.64
C GLU A 585 -27.42 -9.27 -36.67
N ASP A 586 -28.41 -9.06 -35.78
CA ASP A 586 -28.37 -8.03 -34.75
C ASP A 586 -27.40 -8.35 -33.61
N LYS A 587 -27.22 -9.65 -33.32
CA LYS A 587 -26.19 -10.11 -32.37
C LYS A 587 -24.79 -9.84 -32.88
N GLU A 588 -24.53 -10.13 -34.15
CA GLU A 588 -23.26 -9.78 -34.81
C GLU A 588 -23.03 -8.27 -34.77
N ASN A 589 -24.06 -7.46 -35.08
CA ASN A 589 -23.99 -6.00 -35.04
C ASN A 589 -23.65 -5.47 -33.64
N HIS A 590 -24.15 -6.09 -32.57
CA HIS A 590 -23.80 -5.72 -31.20
C HIS A 590 -22.36 -6.10 -30.82
N LEU A 591 -21.84 -7.23 -31.30
CA LEU A 591 -20.45 -7.68 -31.07
C LEU A 591 -19.42 -6.81 -31.82
N VAL A 592 -19.80 -6.25 -32.97
CA VAL A 592 -18.97 -5.34 -33.76
C VAL A 592 -18.60 -4.09 -32.97
N VAL A 593 -19.57 -3.49 -32.28
CA VAL A 593 -19.41 -2.19 -31.61
C VAL A 593 -18.97 -2.29 -30.15
N HIS A 594 -18.31 -3.38 -29.76
CA HIS A 594 -17.74 -3.50 -28.41
C HIS A 594 -16.68 -2.42 -28.17
N SER A 595 -16.69 -1.86 -26.96
CA SER A 595 -15.81 -0.75 -26.53
C SER A 595 -14.33 -1.03 -26.76
N GLU A 596 -13.88 -2.29 -26.64
CA GLU A 596 -12.52 -2.75 -26.88
C GLU A 596 -12.11 -2.52 -28.35
N LYS A 597 -12.98 -2.89 -29.28
CA LYS A 597 -12.75 -2.73 -30.72
C LYS A 597 -12.69 -1.24 -31.07
N LEU A 598 -13.64 -0.44 -30.55
CA LEU A 598 -13.65 1.01 -30.75
C LEU A 598 -12.38 1.69 -30.22
N ALA A 599 -11.94 1.36 -29.00
CA ALA A 599 -10.73 1.92 -28.41
C ALA A 599 -9.47 1.56 -29.21
N ILE A 600 -9.36 0.30 -29.70
CA ILE A 600 -8.22 -0.14 -30.52
C ILE A 600 -8.22 0.56 -31.87
N VAL A 601 -9.37 0.67 -32.54
CA VAL A 601 -9.47 1.35 -33.85
C VAL A 601 -9.13 2.84 -33.71
N PHE A 602 -9.66 3.50 -32.69
CA PHE A 602 -9.27 4.87 -32.36
C PHE A 602 -7.75 5.00 -32.19
N ALA A 603 -7.12 4.05 -31.50
CA ALA A 603 -5.67 4.03 -31.33
C ALA A 603 -4.94 3.85 -32.67
N ILE A 604 -5.42 2.95 -33.54
CA ILE A 604 -4.82 2.69 -34.87
C ILE A 604 -4.82 3.95 -35.73
N ILE A 605 -5.96 4.65 -35.81
CA ILE A 605 -6.12 5.87 -36.63
C ILE A 605 -5.21 6.99 -36.13
N ASN A 606 -5.05 7.13 -34.81
CA ASN A 606 -4.34 8.26 -34.19
C ASN A 606 -2.88 7.95 -33.83
N SER A 607 -2.32 6.81 -34.27
CA SER A 607 -0.93 6.46 -34.00
C SER A 607 -0.21 5.87 -35.22
N LYS A 608 1.11 6.09 -35.27
CA LYS A 608 1.96 5.60 -36.36
C LYS A 608 1.97 4.05 -36.40
N PRO A 609 2.10 3.43 -37.59
CA PRO A 609 2.30 1.99 -37.71
C PRO A 609 3.44 1.49 -36.80
N GLY A 610 3.26 0.32 -36.19
CA GLY A 610 4.24 -0.28 -35.27
C GLY A 610 4.23 0.27 -33.84
N ILE A 611 3.45 1.31 -33.51
CA ILE A 611 3.29 1.76 -32.13
C ILE A 611 2.40 0.78 -31.34
N LEU A 612 2.92 0.32 -30.21
CA LEU A 612 2.22 -0.51 -29.23
C LEU A 612 0.96 0.18 -28.69
N ILE A 613 -0.17 -0.50 -28.79
CA ILE A 613 -1.48 -0.03 -28.31
C ILE A 613 -1.76 -0.61 -26.93
N ARG A 614 -2.17 0.24 -25.97
CA ARG A 614 -2.60 -0.19 -24.63
C ARG A 614 -4.06 0.15 -24.40
N VAL A 615 -4.85 -0.86 -24.06
CA VAL A 615 -6.27 -0.68 -23.72
C VAL A 615 -6.54 -1.28 -22.35
N THR A 616 -7.31 -0.58 -21.53
CA THR A 616 -7.82 -1.12 -20.26
C THR A 616 -9.32 -1.31 -20.32
N LYS A 617 -9.81 -2.38 -19.69
CA LYS A 617 -11.22 -2.75 -19.64
C LYS A 617 -11.65 -2.90 -18.18
N ASN A 618 -12.77 -2.29 -17.82
CA ASN A 618 -13.35 -2.37 -16.47
C ASN A 618 -14.03 -3.74 -16.16
N LEU A 619 -14.18 -4.60 -17.16
CA LEU A 619 -14.76 -5.94 -17.09
C LEU A 619 -13.79 -6.97 -17.69
N ARG A 620 -14.08 -8.26 -17.56
CA ARG A 620 -13.36 -9.30 -18.30
C ARG A 620 -13.60 -9.14 -19.80
N VAL A 621 -12.54 -9.25 -20.61
CA VAL A 621 -12.65 -9.24 -22.07
C VAL A 621 -13.41 -10.50 -22.51
N CYS A 622 -14.47 -10.31 -23.31
CA CYS A 622 -15.24 -11.45 -23.82
C CYS A 622 -14.45 -12.25 -24.84
N GLU A 623 -14.84 -13.52 -25.03
CA GLU A 623 -14.15 -14.45 -25.93
C GLU A 623 -14.09 -13.93 -27.37
N ASP A 624 -15.18 -13.34 -27.88
CA ASP A 624 -15.22 -12.74 -29.21
C ASP A 624 -14.20 -11.60 -29.37
N CYS A 625 -14.17 -10.65 -28.43
CA CYS A 625 -13.19 -9.57 -28.44
C CYS A 625 -11.76 -10.10 -28.36
N HIS A 626 -11.50 -11.09 -27.50
CA HIS A 626 -10.18 -11.69 -27.39
C HIS A 626 -9.71 -12.29 -28.73
N VAL A 627 -10.58 -13.04 -29.42
CA VAL A 627 -10.28 -13.60 -30.75
C VAL A 627 -10.12 -12.49 -31.78
N ALA A 628 -11.01 -11.50 -31.80
CA ALA A 628 -10.94 -10.37 -32.70
C ALA A 628 -9.61 -9.61 -32.59
N ILE A 629 -9.13 -9.36 -31.36
CA ILE A 629 -7.89 -8.63 -31.12
C ILE A 629 -6.67 -9.41 -31.64
N LYS A 630 -6.68 -10.75 -31.62
CA LYS A 630 -5.64 -11.58 -32.27
C LYS A 630 -5.58 -11.27 -33.77
N PHE A 631 -6.74 -11.29 -34.44
CA PHE A 631 -6.78 -10.95 -35.87
C PHE A 631 -6.34 -9.51 -36.13
N ILE A 632 -6.81 -8.54 -35.33
CA ILE A 632 -6.40 -7.13 -35.48
C ILE A 632 -4.89 -6.98 -35.32
N SER A 633 -4.28 -7.58 -34.29
CA SER A 633 -2.82 -7.57 -34.08
C SER A 633 -2.06 -8.12 -35.28
N LYS A 634 -2.53 -9.25 -35.86
CA LYS A 634 -1.92 -9.87 -37.04
C LYS A 634 -2.08 -9.02 -38.30
N ILE A 635 -3.27 -8.47 -38.54
CA ILE A 635 -3.60 -7.68 -39.76
C ILE A 635 -2.88 -6.33 -39.75
N THR A 636 -2.78 -5.71 -38.57
CA THR A 636 -2.18 -4.38 -38.44
C THR A 636 -0.68 -4.43 -38.18
N GLU A 637 -0.12 -5.62 -37.95
CA GLU A 637 1.28 -5.84 -37.55
C GLU A 637 1.67 -5.01 -36.32
N ARG A 638 0.77 -4.98 -35.33
CA ARG A 638 0.96 -4.22 -34.09
C ARG A 638 0.86 -5.11 -32.87
N GLU A 639 1.72 -4.82 -31.90
CA GLU A 639 1.53 -5.28 -30.53
C GLU A 639 0.34 -4.55 -29.90
N ILE A 640 -0.54 -5.30 -29.25
CA ILE A 640 -1.70 -4.76 -28.53
C ILE A 640 -1.70 -5.38 -27.13
N ILE A 641 -1.73 -4.55 -26.10
CA ILE A 641 -1.87 -4.99 -24.71
C ILE A 641 -3.25 -4.60 -24.23
N VAL A 642 -4.05 -5.58 -23.83
CA VAL A 642 -5.35 -5.35 -23.20
C VAL A 642 -5.32 -5.83 -21.77
N ARG A 643 -5.53 -4.91 -20.83
CA ARG A 643 -5.73 -5.21 -19.40
C ARG A 643 -7.21 -5.40 -19.14
N ASP A 644 -7.58 -6.56 -18.61
CA ASP A 644 -8.90 -6.79 -18.04
C ASP A 644 -8.85 -6.81 -16.51
N THR A 645 -10.00 -7.09 -15.87
CA THR A 645 -10.09 -7.17 -14.39
C THR A 645 -9.17 -8.21 -13.74
N ASN A 646 -8.71 -9.22 -14.50
CA ASN A 646 -7.96 -10.36 -13.99
C ASN A 646 -6.50 -10.37 -14.45
N ARG A 647 -6.20 -9.99 -15.70
CA ARG A 647 -4.86 -10.14 -16.30
C ARG A 647 -4.60 -9.22 -17.49
N TYR A 648 -3.37 -9.26 -17.97
CA TYR A 648 -2.97 -8.71 -19.26
C TYR A 648 -3.05 -9.76 -20.34
N HIS A 649 -3.50 -9.32 -21.51
CA HIS A 649 -3.45 -10.05 -22.75
C HIS A 649 -2.51 -9.29 -23.68
N HIS A 650 -1.30 -9.82 -23.87
CA HIS A 650 -0.33 -9.31 -24.84
C HIS A 650 -0.58 -10.03 -26.16
N PHE A 651 -1.06 -9.30 -27.16
CA PHE A 651 -1.31 -9.79 -28.50
C PHE A 651 -0.17 -9.35 -29.42
N GLU A 652 0.47 -10.32 -30.04
CA GLU A 652 1.54 -10.10 -31.01
C GLU A 652 1.42 -11.14 -32.12
N ASN A 653 1.42 -10.69 -33.38
CA ASN A 653 1.33 -11.56 -34.56
C ASN A 653 0.16 -12.57 -34.51
N GLY A 654 -0.94 -12.19 -33.87
CA GLY A 654 -2.13 -13.03 -33.71
C GLY A 654 -2.05 -14.10 -32.64
N ILE A 655 -1.03 -14.06 -31.78
CA ILE A 655 -0.90 -14.92 -30.61
C ILE A 655 -1.14 -14.07 -29.37
N CYS A 656 -1.86 -14.61 -28.39
CA CYS A 656 -1.99 -13.98 -27.08
C CYS A 656 -1.09 -14.67 -26.05
N SER A 657 -0.44 -13.90 -25.19
CA SER A 657 0.35 -14.39 -24.05
C SER A 657 -0.39 -15.36 -23.12
N CYS A 658 -1.73 -15.37 -23.14
CA CYS A 658 -2.51 -16.31 -22.33
C CYS A 658 -2.59 -17.73 -22.92
N GLY A 659 -2.08 -17.97 -24.14
CA GLY A 659 -2.13 -19.28 -24.79
C GLY A 659 -3.55 -19.81 -25.02
N ASP A 660 -4.53 -18.91 -25.15
CA ASP A 660 -5.97 -19.22 -25.20
C ASP A 660 -6.51 -19.97 -23.96
N TYR A 661 -5.74 -19.98 -22.87
CA TYR A 661 -6.17 -20.41 -21.54
C TYR A 661 -7.08 -19.33 -20.95
N TRP A 662 -8.32 -19.24 -21.45
CA TRP A 662 -9.24 -18.12 -21.28
C TRP A 662 -9.85 -17.98 -19.89
#